data_AF-A0A7W1G227-F1
#
_entry.id   AF-A0A7W1G227-F1
#
_cell.length_a   1.000
_cell.length_b   1.000
_cell.length_c   1.000
_cell.angle_alpha   90.00
_cell.angle_beta   90.00
_cell.angle_gamma   90.00
#
_symmetry.space_group_name_H-M   'P 1'
#
loop_
_entity.id
_entity.type
_entity.pdbx_description
1 polymer ?
#
loop_
_entity_poly.entity_id
_entity_poly.type
_entity_poly.pdbx_seq_one_letter_code
_entity_poly.pdbx_strand_id
1 'polypeptide(L)'
;MLNSELVENFHAIYRQKQTGSLNASGDDFNIRFLFQNGEVMAMDLGEDKEHLLADKLREYHRLDQAQHALVFATRERVQGSVADIVRNLHLASDDEVAQITRAMVEDILCHAFGGKVRHLQFNPAQGMESFNFDRSAVRLRIGVDVLLKTVESRVSEIQAVETAVGGPESVFVFAEGAENAGELSDYEKHVLNFVDGHRTLEDVAAACRDGNHNLARIFNQLMKKGVVRKLPARNRSAPGATPSGPVATSASAPSAAGARPMEKTVDVSGVPAAATSAPAEAQPFVPYDEEPRGPNRGVLLALVALLVLAVGVLFLVHNYDQKQQKIKDMQDHINELVSKREWEKALRNVEALTAQANGDLSNQQLVADLRAHLQQAMLNEMAGIQKLIDVEEFGQASQRLGNLPPSAEADEVRRKLAVAMESFNQQSKSLEAKVTEKLDKNDVAGALHTIAATSKQQGAAATTVLERWRIKKLEDASASGAPLSKRLEALNLVKSAQPSAGQKVTIAAIEEDLRRQQGHLKEQVQRLQELANKGDYDKVLEEIQRLRLSEYVNGTPLQGDFQKLYARCDQVRSEVQAYREKVLSSVRNAESAAVLRELQIAGDALLSHYPQASNRAATESLVSTLKDCLDCVEQPSDSQQVALQTLLERRNIDPDLSAAIEARMKGLGTTETEASLELENCRRLLRDGNWESAEHHFEDLIRKPEWQATAAHRTAEKELADERATSVKREASRKELEQAIAKGETSRATAIAREMGLKYLPLSIESIPTGAEVWQGSKKLGTTPLVLNLPAADRVDLTIELRLSGYQTKNVSGATAEGGWRLLTALERAPAAHVDLGKTVTGRPSSIKDRLWASNRSQAFAITLQGDVQTWEFESGAGNSALNDPIYAPAVAKDDVVYIATRENIAIRIGKTVERVPTAGGTDLAPAIFESPLLIDRRFLIVSGLDNALHGMDERHPTSNWATAPGQAFAASPVISGDAVLTVQVDGTLSSIQAYDGKILGTSAIGQPIVAAWVVDGKRLAGLCANIGWSWDGKELITEPLPQAAAGGAKDVIVGTNGRIWLRSGTEWKDMGRVDGTITGDPVVWRDHVAVPVGPSMRVLGARGFGVTQSADFLPPVVIGDKLGLVNQNGQVFIYDP
;
A
#
# COMPACT_ATOMS: atom_id res chain seq x y z
N MET A 1 35.70 -5.03 5.00
CA MET A 1 36.29 -6.32 4.55
C MET A 1 35.24 -7.42 4.74
N LEU A 2 35.31 -8.51 3.98
CA LEU A 2 34.44 -9.67 4.19
C LEU A 2 34.93 -10.55 5.37
N ASN A 3 34.02 -11.33 5.92
CA ASN A 3 34.27 -12.37 6.91
C ASN A 3 35.09 -13.52 6.29
N SER A 4 36.37 -13.63 6.64
CA SER A 4 37.29 -14.60 6.04
C SER A 4 36.87 -16.05 6.26
N GLU A 5 36.31 -16.39 7.43
CA GLU A 5 35.92 -17.77 7.75
C GLU A 5 34.75 -18.26 6.88
N LEU A 6 33.76 -17.38 6.63
CA LEU A 6 32.65 -17.66 5.72
C LEU A 6 33.14 -17.81 4.27
N VAL A 7 34.01 -16.89 3.81
CA VAL A 7 34.60 -16.91 2.45
C VAL A 7 35.46 -18.16 2.21
N GLU A 8 36.27 -18.57 3.18
CA GLU A 8 37.07 -19.80 3.11
C GLU A 8 36.20 -21.05 3.04
N ASN A 9 35.11 -21.12 3.81
CA ASN A 9 34.18 -22.25 3.75
C ASN A 9 33.43 -22.33 2.41
N PHE A 10 32.97 -21.19 1.86
CA PHE A 10 32.38 -21.13 0.52
C PHE A 10 33.36 -21.65 -0.55
N HIS A 11 34.61 -21.20 -0.52
CA HIS A 11 35.63 -21.70 -1.45
C HIS A 11 35.99 -23.17 -1.20
N ALA A 12 35.98 -23.67 0.04
CA ALA A 12 36.25 -25.07 0.35
C ALA A 12 35.15 -25.99 -0.23
N ILE A 13 33.88 -25.66 0.01
CA ILE A 13 32.70 -26.36 -0.52
C ILE A 13 32.71 -26.37 -2.05
N TYR A 14 33.01 -25.23 -2.68
CA TYR A 14 33.10 -25.08 -4.13
C TYR A 14 34.24 -25.93 -4.74
N ARG A 15 35.47 -25.81 -4.22
CA ARG A 15 36.64 -26.57 -4.71
C ARG A 15 36.44 -28.08 -4.56
N GLN A 16 35.80 -28.52 -3.48
CA GLN A 16 35.51 -29.92 -3.20
C GLN A 16 34.21 -30.43 -3.86
N LYS A 17 33.46 -29.55 -4.54
CA LYS A 17 32.15 -29.83 -5.15
C LYS A 17 31.15 -30.50 -4.19
N GLN A 18 31.16 -30.09 -2.93
CA GLN A 18 30.27 -30.68 -1.92
C GLN A 18 28.80 -30.32 -2.19
N THR A 19 27.92 -31.20 -1.73
CA THR A 19 26.46 -31.01 -1.74
C THR A 19 25.98 -31.10 -0.29
N GLY A 20 25.07 -30.21 0.11
CA GLY A 20 24.64 -30.06 1.50
C GLY A 20 24.28 -28.61 1.84
N SER A 21 24.01 -28.33 3.11
CA SER A 21 23.70 -26.98 3.59
C SER A 21 24.82 -26.39 4.44
N LEU A 22 25.14 -25.09 4.29
CA LEU A 22 25.99 -24.33 5.22
C LEU A 22 25.12 -23.38 6.04
N ASN A 23 25.01 -23.62 7.36
CA ASN A 23 24.43 -22.64 8.30
C ASN A 23 25.52 -21.63 8.71
N ALA A 24 25.20 -20.34 8.70
CA ALA A 24 26.04 -19.26 9.18
C ALA A 24 25.20 -18.28 10.01
N SER A 25 25.51 -18.11 11.29
CA SER A 25 24.83 -17.15 12.17
C SER A 25 25.80 -16.23 12.89
N GLY A 26 25.39 -14.98 13.08
CA GLY A 26 26.17 -13.91 13.71
C GLY A 26 25.51 -13.39 15.00
N ASP A 27 25.60 -12.08 15.20
CA ASP A 27 24.94 -11.36 16.30
C ASP A 27 23.47 -11.03 15.95
N ASP A 28 23.20 -10.88 14.66
CA ASP A 28 22.08 -10.18 14.03
C ASP A 28 21.50 -10.89 12.78
N PHE A 29 22.12 -12.00 12.35
CA PHE A 29 21.64 -12.84 11.23
C PHE A 29 21.77 -14.34 11.51
N ASN A 30 20.95 -15.15 10.84
CA ASN A 30 21.02 -16.62 10.88
C ASN A 30 20.58 -17.21 9.53
N ILE A 31 21.50 -17.34 8.59
CA ILE A 31 21.19 -17.74 7.20
C ILE A 31 21.76 -19.13 6.88
N ARG A 32 21.12 -19.81 5.92
CA ARG A 32 21.53 -21.15 5.48
C ARG A 32 21.64 -21.21 3.96
N PHE A 33 22.77 -21.66 3.44
CA PHE A 33 22.98 -21.81 1.98
C PHE A 33 22.87 -23.28 1.57
N LEU A 34 22.11 -23.56 0.51
CA LEU A 34 22.10 -24.88 -0.14
C LEU A 34 23.14 -24.91 -1.25
N PHE A 35 24.06 -25.88 -1.17
CA PHE A 35 25.02 -26.19 -2.22
C PHE A 35 24.66 -27.50 -2.93
N GLN A 36 24.81 -27.52 -4.26
CA GLN A 36 24.80 -28.74 -5.06
C GLN A 36 26.00 -28.74 -6.00
N ASN A 37 26.84 -29.77 -5.92
CA ASN A 37 28.10 -29.89 -6.66
C ASN A 37 29.04 -28.67 -6.50
N GLY A 38 28.95 -27.95 -5.37
CA GLY A 38 29.67 -26.70 -5.09
C GLY A 38 29.01 -25.41 -5.60
N GLU A 39 27.97 -25.45 -6.43
CA GLU A 39 27.17 -24.26 -6.80
C GLU A 39 26.17 -23.92 -5.69
N VAL A 40 25.93 -22.63 -5.40
CA VAL A 40 24.81 -22.20 -4.55
C VAL A 40 23.52 -22.34 -5.37
N MET A 41 22.50 -22.95 -4.78
CA MET A 41 21.21 -23.22 -5.41
C MET A 41 20.02 -22.58 -4.69
N ALA A 42 20.13 -22.37 -3.37
CA ALA A 42 19.13 -21.70 -2.55
C ALA A 42 19.77 -21.03 -1.33
N MET A 43 19.06 -20.06 -0.75
CA MET A 43 19.41 -19.43 0.52
C MET A 43 18.15 -19.35 1.38
N ASP A 44 18.25 -19.80 2.63
CA ASP A 44 17.28 -19.59 3.70
C ASP A 44 17.65 -18.29 4.42
N LEU A 45 16.70 -17.37 4.55
CA LEU A 45 16.90 -16.08 5.20
C LEU A 45 16.84 -16.18 6.74
N GLY A 46 16.45 -17.35 7.28
CA GLY A 46 16.29 -17.59 8.72
C GLY A 46 14.95 -17.10 9.28
N GLU A 47 14.40 -16.05 8.69
CA GLU A 47 13.12 -15.44 9.06
C GLU A 47 12.06 -15.58 7.96
N ASP A 48 10.84 -15.09 8.22
CA ASP A 48 9.74 -15.09 7.26
C ASP A 48 10.01 -14.03 6.18
N LYS A 49 10.24 -14.47 4.93
CA LYS A 49 10.59 -13.61 3.79
C LYS A 49 9.55 -12.53 3.51
N GLU A 50 8.29 -12.79 3.86
CA GLU A 50 7.19 -11.83 3.70
C GLU A 50 7.26 -10.73 4.78
N HIS A 51 7.74 -11.05 5.99
CA HIS A 51 8.06 -10.03 6.99
C HIS A 51 9.23 -9.16 6.53
N LEU A 52 10.34 -9.79 6.12
CA LEU A 52 11.52 -9.08 5.61
C LEU A 52 11.17 -8.16 4.42
N LEU A 53 10.28 -8.59 3.52
CA LEU A 53 9.80 -7.78 2.41
C LEU A 53 8.95 -6.59 2.89
N ALA A 54 8.05 -6.78 3.85
CA ALA A 54 7.25 -5.68 4.41
C ALA A 54 8.11 -4.66 5.19
N ASP A 55 9.08 -5.13 5.98
CA ASP A 55 10.01 -4.27 6.71
C ASP A 55 10.96 -3.52 5.76
N LYS A 56 11.43 -4.14 4.67
CA LYS A 56 12.18 -3.44 3.61
C LYS A 56 11.32 -2.46 2.81
N LEU A 57 10.05 -2.76 2.55
CA LEU A 57 9.10 -1.80 1.97
C LEU A 57 8.87 -0.58 2.89
N ARG A 58 8.93 -0.76 4.22
CA ARG A 58 8.93 0.37 5.18
C ARG A 58 10.25 1.14 5.17
N GLU A 59 11.39 0.46 5.09
CA GLU A 59 12.74 1.07 5.02
C GLU A 59 12.97 1.88 3.73
N TYR A 60 12.34 1.50 2.62
CA TYR A 60 12.29 2.27 1.37
C TYR A 60 11.13 3.31 1.36
N HIS A 61 10.50 3.55 2.52
CA HIS A 61 9.40 4.50 2.74
C HIS A 61 8.23 4.31 1.75
N ARG A 62 7.95 3.06 1.37
CA ARG A 62 6.80 2.65 0.53
C ARG A 62 5.59 2.16 1.32
N LEU A 63 5.81 1.78 2.59
CA LEU A 63 4.77 1.58 3.58
C LEU A 63 5.03 2.53 4.75
N ASP A 64 4.05 3.34 5.12
CA ASP A 64 4.04 3.98 6.45
C ASP A 64 3.75 2.94 7.55
N GLN A 65 3.85 3.32 8.83
CA GLN A 65 3.65 2.40 9.95
C GLN A 65 2.23 1.83 10.05
N ALA A 66 1.20 2.58 9.62
CA ALA A 66 -0.18 2.11 9.59
C ALA A 66 -0.44 1.20 8.37
N GLN A 67 0.16 1.50 7.21
CA GLN A 67 0.13 0.66 6.02
C GLN A 67 0.86 -0.67 6.25
N HIS A 68 2.01 -0.66 6.92
CA HIS A 68 2.76 -1.85 7.34
C HIS A 68 1.89 -2.74 8.24
N ALA A 69 1.27 -2.18 9.28
CA ALA A 69 0.33 -2.90 10.14
C ALA A 69 -0.91 -3.42 9.38
N LEU A 70 -1.46 -2.64 8.45
CA LEU A 70 -2.58 -3.04 7.60
C LEU A 70 -2.22 -4.23 6.70
N VAL A 71 -1.03 -4.23 6.09
CA VAL A 71 -0.54 -5.33 5.25
C VAL A 71 -0.47 -6.64 6.04
N PHE A 72 -0.01 -6.63 7.29
CA PHE A 72 -0.04 -7.82 8.16
C PHE A 72 -1.45 -8.24 8.58
N ALA A 73 -2.30 -7.29 9.00
CA ALA A 73 -3.69 -7.58 9.33
C ALA A 73 -4.49 -8.13 8.11
N THR A 74 -4.10 -7.76 6.89
CA THR A 74 -4.61 -8.36 5.65
C THR A 74 -4.01 -9.74 5.38
N ARG A 75 -2.71 -9.94 5.59
CA ARG A 75 -2.01 -11.24 5.45
C ARG A 75 -2.66 -12.31 6.33
N GLU A 76 -2.91 -12.00 7.60
CA GLU A 76 -3.57 -12.90 8.55
C GLU A 76 -4.99 -13.32 8.13
N ARG A 77 -5.73 -12.41 7.46
CA ARG A 77 -7.11 -12.65 7.02
C ARG A 77 -7.23 -13.38 5.68
N VAL A 78 -6.30 -13.11 4.76
CA VAL A 78 -6.44 -13.49 3.33
C VAL A 78 -5.45 -14.60 2.93
N GLN A 79 -4.39 -14.84 3.71
CA GLN A 79 -3.33 -15.83 3.42
C GLN A 79 -2.63 -15.62 2.06
N GLY A 80 -2.51 -14.36 1.61
CA GLY A 80 -1.73 -13.97 0.43
C GLY A 80 -0.26 -13.65 0.75
N SER A 81 0.57 -13.48 -0.29
CA SER A 81 1.91 -12.89 -0.13
C SER A 81 1.81 -11.38 0.13
N VAL A 82 2.83 -10.82 0.77
CA VAL A 82 2.95 -9.36 0.97
C VAL A 82 3.07 -8.65 -0.38
N ALA A 83 3.77 -9.24 -1.34
CA ALA A 83 3.86 -8.72 -2.70
C ALA A 83 2.47 -8.56 -3.36
N ASP A 84 1.62 -9.59 -3.27
CA ASP A 84 0.26 -9.54 -3.83
C ASP A 84 -0.64 -8.56 -3.08
N ILE A 85 -0.54 -8.48 -1.75
CA ILE A 85 -1.32 -7.56 -0.92
C ILE A 85 -0.95 -6.11 -1.24
N VAL A 86 0.35 -5.79 -1.30
CA VAL A 86 0.88 -4.45 -1.59
C VAL A 86 0.52 -4.00 -3.02
N ARG A 87 0.56 -4.93 -4.01
CA ARG A 87 0.06 -4.69 -5.38
C ARG A 87 -1.45 -4.40 -5.40
N ASN A 88 -2.24 -5.24 -4.74
CA ASN A 88 -3.70 -5.15 -4.72
C ASN A 88 -4.23 -3.91 -3.97
N LEU A 89 -3.46 -3.38 -3.02
CA LEU A 89 -3.73 -2.11 -2.34
C LEU A 89 -3.12 -0.89 -3.07
N HIS A 90 -2.44 -1.11 -4.22
CA HIS A 90 -1.74 -0.08 -5.00
C HIS A 90 -0.70 0.74 -4.21
N LEU A 91 -0.05 0.10 -3.22
CA LEU A 91 0.96 0.73 -2.36
C LEU A 91 2.36 0.72 -2.98
N ALA A 92 2.66 -0.27 -3.83
CA ALA A 92 3.85 -0.28 -4.71
C ALA A 92 3.55 -1.00 -6.03
N SER A 93 4.33 -0.69 -7.08
CA SER A 93 4.25 -1.35 -8.38
C SER A 93 5.08 -2.64 -8.45
N ASP A 94 4.84 -3.47 -9.47
CA ASP A 94 5.55 -4.75 -9.64
C ASP A 94 7.06 -4.61 -9.81
N ASP A 95 7.52 -3.61 -10.56
CA ASP A 95 8.95 -3.35 -10.73
C ASP A 95 9.60 -2.90 -9.42
N GLU A 96 8.89 -2.11 -8.59
CA GLU A 96 9.36 -1.67 -7.28
C GLU A 96 9.41 -2.82 -6.28
N VAL A 97 8.39 -3.69 -6.23
CA VAL A 97 8.40 -4.89 -5.39
C VAL A 97 9.51 -5.85 -5.84
N ALA A 98 9.73 -6.03 -7.14
CA ALA A 98 10.82 -6.86 -7.65
C ALA A 98 12.22 -6.26 -7.34
N GLN A 99 12.36 -4.94 -7.41
CA GLN A 99 13.58 -4.22 -7.03
C GLN A 99 13.86 -4.34 -5.54
N ILE A 100 12.87 -4.10 -4.67
CA ILE A 100 13.02 -4.16 -3.21
C ILE A 100 13.23 -5.61 -2.74
N THR A 101 12.60 -6.61 -3.38
CA THR A 101 12.88 -8.03 -3.13
C THR A 101 14.33 -8.40 -3.47
N ARG A 102 14.90 -7.82 -4.53
CA ARG A 102 16.32 -8.01 -4.87
C ARG A 102 17.23 -7.30 -3.87
N ALA A 103 16.92 -6.06 -3.50
CA ALA A 103 17.67 -5.30 -2.50
C ALA A 103 17.69 -6.01 -1.14
N MET A 104 16.55 -6.53 -0.67
CA MET A 104 16.45 -7.36 0.54
C MET A 104 17.45 -8.54 0.52
N VAL A 105 17.55 -9.25 -0.61
CA VAL A 105 18.48 -10.38 -0.77
C VAL A 105 19.94 -9.92 -0.83
N GLU A 106 20.24 -8.82 -1.54
CA GLU A 106 21.59 -8.21 -1.58
C GLU A 106 22.02 -7.69 -0.21
N ASP A 107 21.14 -7.04 0.54
CA ASP A 107 21.39 -6.48 1.86
C ASP A 107 21.68 -7.57 2.89
N ILE A 108 20.86 -8.64 2.93
CA ILE A 108 21.07 -9.78 3.85
C ILE A 108 22.39 -10.51 3.54
N LEU A 109 22.75 -10.64 2.26
CA LEU A 109 24.06 -11.16 1.85
C LEU A 109 25.20 -10.25 2.31
N CYS A 110 25.12 -8.94 2.07
CA CYS A 110 26.15 -7.98 2.47
C CYS A 110 26.30 -7.90 4.00
N HIS A 111 25.19 -7.98 4.73
CA HIS A 111 25.18 -8.00 6.19
C HIS A 111 25.83 -9.27 6.74
N ALA A 112 25.45 -10.46 6.26
CA ALA A 112 26.01 -11.72 6.75
C ALA A 112 27.50 -11.93 6.39
N PHE A 113 27.94 -11.45 5.21
CA PHE A 113 29.34 -11.51 4.80
C PHE A 113 30.19 -10.36 5.33
N GLY A 114 29.61 -9.21 5.69
CA GLY A 114 30.31 -8.10 6.34
C GLY A 114 30.37 -8.23 7.87
N GLY A 115 29.41 -8.95 8.45
CA GLY A 115 29.25 -9.14 9.89
C GLY A 115 30.14 -10.22 10.51
N LYS A 116 30.03 -10.34 11.84
CA LYS A 116 30.80 -11.32 12.61
C LYS A 116 29.99 -12.61 12.78
N VAL A 117 30.29 -13.61 11.95
CA VAL A 117 29.85 -14.99 12.16
C VAL A 117 30.31 -15.47 13.55
N ARG A 118 29.39 -16.06 14.31
CA ARG A 118 29.60 -16.71 15.62
C ARG A 118 29.57 -18.23 15.52
N HIS A 119 28.74 -18.78 14.63
CA HIS A 119 28.62 -20.22 14.39
C HIS A 119 28.53 -20.50 12.89
N LEU A 120 29.30 -21.48 12.43
CA LEU A 120 29.41 -21.86 11.03
C LEU A 120 29.43 -23.39 10.95
N GLN A 121 28.45 -23.99 10.26
CA GLN A 121 28.27 -25.44 10.26
C GLN A 121 27.76 -25.95 8.91
N PHE A 122 28.62 -26.69 8.20
CA PHE A 122 28.22 -27.46 7.03
C PHE A 122 27.57 -28.79 7.42
N ASN A 123 26.50 -29.16 6.73
CA ASN A 123 25.77 -30.41 6.91
C ASN A 123 25.51 -31.07 5.55
N PRO A 124 26.24 -32.15 5.19
CA PRO A 124 26.08 -32.84 3.91
C PRO A 124 24.78 -33.65 3.79
N ALA A 125 24.03 -33.82 4.87
CA ALA A 125 22.77 -34.59 4.88
C ALA A 125 21.51 -33.74 4.64
N GLN A 126 21.64 -32.43 4.40
CA GLN A 126 20.52 -31.53 4.11
C GLN A 126 20.49 -31.15 2.63
N GLY A 127 19.47 -31.64 1.90
CA GLY A 127 19.20 -31.30 0.52
C GLY A 127 18.17 -30.18 0.36
N MET A 128 17.52 -30.14 -0.81
CA MET A 128 16.59 -29.06 -1.17
C MET A 128 15.26 -29.16 -0.39
N GLU A 129 14.91 -30.36 0.04
CA GLU A 129 13.75 -30.70 0.87
C GLU A 129 13.82 -30.18 2.32
N SER A 130 14.99 -29.73 2.80
CA SER A 130 15.13 -29.12 4.13
C SER A 130 14.90 -27.60 4.17
N PHE A 131 14.57 -26.97 3.03
CA PHE A 131 14.39 -25.52 2.87
C PHE A 131 12.93 -25.16 2.67
N ASN A 132 12.41 -24.20 3.44
CA ASN A 132 11.02 -23.77 3.34
C ASN A 132 10.87 -22.63 2.31
N PHE A 133 10.75 -22.98 1.03
CA PHE A 133 10.61 -22.00 -0.06
C PHE A 133 9.33 -21.15 0.03
N ASP A 134 8.30 -21.64 0.71
CA ASP A 134 7.05 -20.90 0.88
C ASP A 134 7.19 -19.78 1.91
N ARG A 135 8.00 -19.98 2.97
CA ARG A 135 8.14 -19.03 4.09
C ARG A 135 9.47 -18.29 4.19
N SER A 136 10.62 -18.94 4.03
CA SER A 136 11.92 -18.36 4.43
C SER A 136 13.05 -18.52 3.42
N ALA A 137 12.93 -19.46 2.48
CA ALA A 137 13.97 -19.74 1.49
C ALA A 137 13.67 -19.15 0.11
N VAL A 138 14.72 -18.64 -0.54
CA VAL A 138 14.74 -18.15 -1.92
C VAL A 138 15.62 -19.05 -2.79
N ARG A 139 15.24 -19.25 -4.06
CA ARG A 139 16.08 -19.95 -5.04
C ARG A 139 17.12 -18.98 -5.59
N LEU A 140 18.39 -19.30 -5.39
CA LEU A 140 19.52 -18.44 -5.70
C LEU A 140 20.58 -19.29 -6.43
N ARG A 141 20.46 -19.41 -7.75
CA ARG A 141 21.44 -20.14 -8.56
C ARG A 141 22.56 -19.22 -9.00
N ILE A 142 23.67 -19.23 -8.26
CA ILE A 142 24.82 -18.35 -8.50
C ILE A 142 26.14 -19.10 -8.26
N GLY A 143 27.10 -18.90 -9.16
CA GLY A 143 28.46 -19.43 -8.99
C GLY A 143 29.17 -18.72 -7.84
N VAL A 144 29.84 -19.47 -6.97
CA VAL A 144 30.48 -18.96 -5.75
C VAL A 144 31.43 -17.79 -6.03
N ASP A 145 32.28 -17.89 -7.05
CA ASP A 145 33.22 -16.81 -7.41
C ASP A 145 32.52 -15.53 -7.93
N VAL A 146 31.28 -15.62 -8.41
CA VAL A 146 30.48 -14.46 -8.81
C VAL A 146 29.82 -13.83 -7.59
N LEU A 147 29.15 -14.65 -6.76
CA LEU A 147 28.52 -14.22 -5.52
C LEU A 147 29.52 -13.48 -4.61
N LEU A 148 30.69 -14.09 -4.36
CA LEU A 148 31.71 -13.51 -3.49
C LEU A 148 32.22 -12.17 -4.02
N LYS A 149 32.44 -12.01 -5.34
CA LYS A 149 32.86 -10.73 -5.94
C LYS A 149 31.77 -9.66 -5.89
N THR A 150 30.51 -10.02 -6.13
CA THR A 150 29.37 -9.09 -6.03
C THR A 150 29.22 -8.59 -4.59
N VAL A 151 29.29 -9.49 -3.61
CA VAL A 151 29.21 -9.17 -2.18
C VAL A 151 30.43 -8.39 -1.70
N GLU A 152 31.65 -8.73 -2.12
CA GLU A 152 32.87 -7.97 -1.83
C GLU A 152 32.78 -6.54 -2.36
N SER A 153 32.34 -6.38 -3.61
CA SER A 153 32.13 -5.07 -4.23
C SER A 153 31.08 -4.25 -3.48
N ARG A 154 29.94 -4.86 -3.09
CA ARG A 154 28.88 -4.14 -2.38
C ARG A 154 29.22 -3.82 -0.92
N VAL A 155 29.80 -4.74 -0.16
CA VAL A 155 30.26 -4.45 1.23
C VAL A 155 31.34 -3.35 1.22
N SER A 156 32.22 -3.35 0.22
CA SER A 156 33.23 -2.28 0.07
C SER A 156 32.60 -0.94 -0.34
N GLU A 157 31.58 -0.95 -1.20
CA GLU A 157 30.83 0.25 -1.58
C GLU A 157 30.02 0.81 -0.39
N ILE A 158 29.33 -0.05 0.37
CA ILE A 158 28.59 0.31 1.59
C ILE A 158 29.54 0.98 2.59
N GLN A 159 30.64 0.31 2.94
CA GLN A 159 31.62 0.85 3.90
C GLN A 159 32.26 2.16 3.41
N ALA A 160 32.50 2.32 2.10
CA ALA A 160 33.00 3.57 1.53
C ALA A 160 31.94 4.70 1.48
N VAL A 161 30.66 4.36 1.30
CA VAL A 161 29.53 5.30 1.37
C VAL A 161 29.31 5.76 2.80
N GLU A 162 29.18 4.85 3.76
CA GLU A 162 29.04 5.15 5.19
C GLU A 162 30.21 5.98 5.72
N THR A 163 31.45 5.70 5.30
CA THR A 163 32.62 6.49 5.71
C THR A 163 32.59 7.93 5.16
N ALA A 164 32.13 8.12 3.92
CA ALA A 164 32.11 9.44 3.28
C ALA A 164 30.88 10.29 3.69
N VAL A 165 29.72 9.65 3.82
CA VAL A 165 28.40 10.27 4.02
C VAL A 165 28.01 10.25 5.49
N GLY A 166 28.42 9.26 6.26
CA GLY A 166 27.93 8.95 7.61
C GLY A 166 26.61 8.19 7.63
N GLY A 167 26.06 7.99 8.82
CA GLY A 167 24.75 7.39 9.04
C GLY A 167 23.56 8.33 8.75
N PRO A 168 22.32 7.88 8.94
CA PRO A 168 21.09 8.59 8.57
C PRO A 168 20.97 10.02 9.13
N GLU A 169 21.47 10.27 10.34
CA GLU A 169 21.54 11.59 11.02
C GLU A 169 22.40 12.66 10.30
N SER A 170 22.95 12.36 9.12
CA SER A 170 23.87 13.24 8.41
C SER A 170 23.12 14.29 7.59
N VAL A 171 23.27 15.57 7.96
CA VAL A 171 22.67 16.73 7.27
C VAL A 171 23.60 17.24 6.16
N PHE A 172 23.02 17.65 5.03
CA PHE A 172 23.74 18.15 3.85
C PHE A 172 23.29 19.56 3.46
N VAL A 173 24.24 20.36 2.94
CA VAL A 173 23.99 21.67 2.33
C VAL A 173 24.60 21.72 0.93
N PHE A 174 24.08 22.60 0.08
CA PHE A 174 24.77 22.98 -1.15
C PHE A 174 26.19 23.51 -0.87
N ALA A 175 27.10 23.26 -1.81
CA ALA A 175 28.44 23.82 -1.82
C ALA A 175 28.46 25.09 -2.69
N GLU A 176 28.83 26.22 -2.10
CA GLU A 176 29.02 27.49 -2.81
C GLU A 176 30.20 27.34 -3.78
N GLY A 177 29.99 27.65 -5.07
CA GLY A 177 30.99 27.50 -6.14
C GLY A 177 30.83 26.28 -7.07
N ALA A 178 29.72 25.55 -7.01
CA ALA A 178 29.44 24.37 -7.83
C ALA A 178 29.21 24.63 -9.35
N GLU A 179 29.70 25.75 -9.91
CA GLU A 179 29.48 26.16 -11.32
C GLU A 179 30.08 25.19 -12.36
N ASN A 180 31.02 24.32 -11.95
CA ASN A 180 31.63 23.28 -12.78
C ASN A 180 31.14 21.85 -12.45
N ALA A 181 30.01 21.71 -11.75
CA ALA A 181 29.39 20.41 -11.55
C ALA A 181 28.89 19.82 -12.88
N GLY A 182 29.58 18.80 -13.37
CA GLY A 182 29.20 18.09 -14.61
C GLY A 182 27.81 17.45 -14.51
N GLU A 183 27.21 17.19 -15.68
CA GLU A 183 25.78 16.88 -15.85
C GLU A 183 25.19 16.03 -14.72
N LEU A 184 24.14 16.58 -14.10
CA LEU A 184 23.35 15.90 -13.09
C LEU A 184 22.26 15.09 -13.79
N SER A 185 22.11 13.83 -13.37
CA SER A 185 20.93 13.03 -13.71
C SER A 185 19.66 13.66 -13.12
N ASP A 186 18.50 13.38 -13.70
CA ASP A 186 17.24 13.96 -13.21
C ASP A 186 16.86 13.46 -11.82
N TYR A 187 17.35 12.28 -11.42
CA TYR A 187 17.22 11.80 -10.04
C TYR A 187 18.14 12.55 -9.07
N GLU A 188 19.39 12.86 -9.44
CA GLU A 188 20.24 13.76 -8.65
C GLU A 188 19.59 15.14 -8.47
N LYS A 189 19.02 15.72 -9.53
CA LYS A 189 18.26 16.98 -9.46
C LYS A 189 17.05 16.87 -8.53
N HIS A 190 16.34 15.74 -8.56
CA HIS A 190 15.19 15.50 -7.70
C HIS A 190 15.58 15.47 -6.21
N VAL A 191 16.63 14.72 -5.85
CA VAL A 191 17.17 14.65 -4.48
C VAL A 191 17.60 16.02 -3.97
N LEU A 192 18.26 16.83 -4.81
CA LEU A 192 18.72 18.17 -4.46
C LEU A 192 17.58 19.14 -4.07
N ASN A 193 16.36 18.94 -4.57
CA ASN A 193 15.21 19.78 -4.17
C ASN A 193 14.82 19.63 -2.69
N PHE A 194 15.31 18.58 -2.01
CA PHE A 194 15.08 18.34 -0.58
C PHE A 194 16.30 18.69 0.29
N VAL A 195 17.39 19.20 -0.27
CA VAL A 195 18.63 19.55 0.46
C VAL A 195 18.54 20.99 0.98
N ASP A 196 17.84 21.17 2.10
CA ASP A 196 17.59 22.49 2.71
C ASP A 196 18.62 22.91 3.79
N GLY A 197 19.56 22.04 4.16
CA GLY A 197 20.54 22.30 5.23
C GLY A 197 20.05 22.01 6.64
N HIS A 198 18.83 21.48 6.79
CA HIS A 198 18.21 21.14 8.07
C HIS A 198 17.82 19.66 8.14
N ARG A 199 17.35 19.08 7.02
CA ARG A 199 16.99 17.67 6.89
C ARG A 199 18.18 16.73 7.01
N THR A 200 17.98 15.64 7.75
CA THR A 200 18.86 14.48 7.78
C THR A 200 18.81 13.70 6.45
N LEU A 201 19.72 12.76 6.26
CA LEU A 201 19.68 11.84 5.12
C LEU A 201 18.39 11.00 5.12
N GLU A 202 17.88 10.65 6.30
CA GLU A 202 16.63 9.89 6.48
C GLU A 202 15.38 10.74 6.17
N ASP A 203 15.36 12.02 6.54
CA ASP A 203 14.29 12.95 6.13
C ASP A 203 14.24 13.08 4.59
N VAL A 204 15.40 13.09 3.92
CA VAL A 204 15.49 13.13 2.46
C VAL A 204 15.12 11.76 1.84
N ALA A 205 15.43 10.64 2.49
CA ALA A 205 15.02 9.30 2.08
C ALA A 205 13.50 9.12 2.13
N ALA A 206 12.87 9.55 3.22
CA ALA A 206 11.42 9.60 3.37
C ALA A 206 10.75 10.49 2.32
N ALA A 207 11.34 11.66 2.02
CA ALA A 207 10.83 12.57 0.99
C ALA A 207 10.96 12.00 -0.45
N CYS A 208 12.06 11.30 -0.75
CA CYS A 208 12.32 10.71 -2.08
C CYS A 208 11.67 9.33 -2.27
N ARG A 209 11.12 8.72 -1.21
CA ARG A 209 10.61 7.33 -1.19
C ARG A 209 11.63 6.32 -1.71
N ASP A 210 12.84 6.37 -1.18
CA ASP A 210 13.94 5.46 -1.50
C ASP A 210 14.71 5.09 -0.23
N GLY A 211 15.44 3.98 -0.25
CA GLY A 211 16.13 3.46 0.93
C GLY A 211 17.36 4.30 1.30
N ASN A 212 17.55 4.51 2.61
CA ASN A 212 18.67 5.25 3.21
C ASN A 212 20.03 4.97 2.54
N HIS A 213 20.35 3.70 2.25
CA HIS A 213 21.63 3.35 1.61
C HIS A 213 21.74 3.79 0.14
N ASN A 214 20.67 3.67 -0.66
CA ASN A 214 20.74 4.12 -2.06
C ASN A 214 20.88 5.64 -2.14
N LEU A 215 20.20 6.37 -1.26
CA LEU A 215 20.33 7.82 -1.20
C LEU A 215 21.69 8.25 -0.63
N ALA A 216 22.24 7.55 0.35
CA ALA A 216 23.63 7.74 0.78
C ALA A 216 24.60 7.63 -0.42
N ARG A 217 24.40 6.65 -1.31
CA ARG A 217 25.20 6.51 -2.53
C ARG A 217 25.04 7.71 -3.48
N ILE A 218 23.84 8.27 -3.64
CA ILE A 218 23.61 9.50 -4.41
C ILE A 218 24.31 10.70 -3.75
N PHE A 219 24.22 10.87 -2.43
CA PHE A 219 24.96 11.92 -1.72
C PHE A 219 26.48 11.79 -1.86
N ASN A 220 27.03 10.56 -1.85
CA ASN A 220 28.45 10.32 -2.14
C ASN A 220 28.83 10.76 -3.57
N GLN A 221 27.96 10.54 -4.56
CA GLN A 221 28.17 11.02 -5.95
C GLN A 221 28.08 12.55 -6.03
N LEU A 222 27.09 13.18 -5.42
CA LEU A 222 26.92 14.64 -5.36
C LEU A 222 28.08 15.34 -4.62
N MET A 223 28.62 14.73 -3.56
CA MET A 223 29.82 15.19 -2.86
C MET A 223 31.06 15.11 -3.77
N LYS A 224 31.23 14.01 -4.52
CA LYS A 224 32.32 13.86 -5.50
C LYS A 224 32.22 14.82 -6.68
N LYS A 225 31.00 15.20 -7.07
CA LYS A 225 30.72 16.28 -8.04
C LYS A 225 30.87 17.70 -7.46
N GLY A 226 31.07 17.83 -6.14
CA GLY A 226 31.20 19.12 -5.47
C GLY A 226 29.91 19.93 -5.37
N VAL A 227 28.73 19.30 -5.50
CA VAL A 227 27.41 19.98 -5.46
C VAL A 227 26.91 20.17 -4.04
N VAL A 228 27.13 19.17 -3.19
CA VAL A 228 26.74 19.18 -1.78
C VAL A 228 27.94 18.90 -0.90
N ARG A 229 27.91 19.44 0.32
CA ARG A 229 28.85 19.13 1.38
C ARG A 229 28.09 18.70 2.63
N LYS A 230 28.63 17.71 3.34
CA LYS A 230 28.14 17.32 4.66
C LYS A 230 28.35 18.47 5.64
N LEU A 231 27.32 18.81 6.43
CA LEU A 231 27.52 19.67 7.60
C LEU A 231 28.28 18.88 8.69
N PRO A 232 29.31 19.48 9.34
CA PRO A 232 29.92 18.85 10.50
C PRO A 232 28.85 18.67 11.58
N ALA A 233 28.76 17.48 12.17
CA ALA A 233 27.74 17.15 13.15
C ALA A 233 27.76 18.19 14.28
N ARG A 234 26.69 19.01 14.37
CA ARG A 234 26.59 20.11 15.33
C ARG A 234 26.36 19.51 16.70
N ASN A 235 27.44 19.22 17.42
CA ASN A 235 27.44 18.63 18.77
C ASN A 235 26.33 19.27 19.64
N ARG A 236 25.22 18.55 19.81
CA ARG A 236 24.16 18.89 20.76
C ARG A 236 24.71 18.61 22.16
N SER A 237 25.40 19.60 22.73
CA SER A 237 25.95 19.54 24.08
C SER A 237 24.87 19.10 25.08
N ALA A 238 25.11 17.98 25.75
CA ALA A 238 24.16 17.45 26.73
C ALA A 238 23.95 18.45 27.88
N PRO A 239 22.70 18.76 28.26
CA PRO A 239 22.43 19.67 29.36
C PRO A 239 22.68 18.98 30.72
N GLY A 240 23.64 19.50 31.49
CA GLY A 240 23.72 19.29 32.93
C GLY A 240 24.43 18.02 33.41
N ALA A 241 25.76 18.01 33.36
CA ALA A 241 26.59 17.18 34.26
C ALA A 241 27.33 18.11 35.25
N THR A 242 27.02 18.01 36.54
CA THR A 242 27.69 18.77 37.61
C THR A 242 29.06 18.18 37.96
N PRO A 243 30.04 18.99 38.39
CA PRO A 243 31.41 18.56 38.56
C PRO A 243 31.60 17.72 39.85
N SER A 244 32.40 16.67 39.78
CA SER A 244 32.69 15.78 40.90
C SER A 244 34.20 15.53 41.10
N GLY A 245 34.65 15.64 42.36
CA GLY A 245 35.96 15.20 42.83
C GLY A 245 36.34 15.89 44.15
N PRO A 246 37.44 15.48 44.82
CA PRO A 246 38.32 14.36 44.48
C PRO A 246 38.73 13.45 45.69
N VAL A 247 39.45 12.35 45.40
CA VAL A 247 40.27 11.52 46.33
C VAL A 247 39.58 10.73 47.47
N ALA A 248 39.75 9.40 47.50
CA ALA A 248 40.20 8.63 48.70
C ALA A 248 40.35 7.09 48.45
N THR A 249 41.61 6.67 48.41
CA THR A 249 42.22 5.33 48.48
C THR A 249 41.60 4.21 49.36
N SER A 250 41.95 2.95 49.00
CA SER A 250 42.19 1.76 49.88
C SER A 250 40.97 0.99 50.43
N ALA A 251 41.03 -0.32 50.75
CA ALA A 251 41.93 -1.43 50.36
C ALA A 251 41.36 -2.80 50.85
N SER A 252 42.11 -3.88 50.58
CA SER A 252 42.05 -5.25 51.17
C SER A 252 41.16 -6.32 50.52
N ALA A 253 41.80 -7.46 50.28
CA ALA A 253 41.30 -8.83 50.24
C ALA A 253 42.08 -9.59 51.34
N PRO A 254 42.09 -10.95 51.47
CA PRO A 254 41.30 -12.01 50.83
C PRO A 254 40.67 -12.97 51.88
N SER A 255 40.24 -14.19 51.47
CA SER A 255 40.22 -15.48 52.23
C SER A 255 38.94 -16.31 51.96
N ALA A 256 38.89 -17.66 52.00
CA ALA A 256 39.82 -18.74 51.61
C ALA A 256 39.12 -20.12 51.76
N ALA A 257 39.58 -21.13 51.00
CA ALA A 257 39.32 -22.59 51.20
C ALA A 257 37.84 -23.06 51.18
N GLY A 258 37.49 -24.35 51.14
CA GLY A 258 38.25 -25.60 50.93
C GLY A 258 37.29 -26.70 50.44
N ALA A 259 37.67 -27.57 49.51
CA ALA A 259 38.36 -28.86 49.72
C ALA A 259 37.42 -30.08 49.96
N ARG A 260 37.67 -31.14 49.18
CA ARG A 260 37.20 -32.56 49.33
C ARG A 260 37.78 -33.18 50.64
N PRO A 261 37.39 -34.38 51.17
CA PRO A 261 37.08 -35.62 50.41
C PRO A 261 36.18 -36.71 51.09
N MET A 262 36.08 -37.89 50.44
CA MET A 262 36.03 -39.30 51.00
C MET A 262 34.97 -39.68 52.08
N GLU A 263 34.73 -40.95 52.47
CA GLU A 263 34.67 -42.28 51.81
C GLU A 263 34.15 -43.30 52.87
N LYS A 264 33.69 -44.50 52.45
CA LYS A 264 33.81 -45.80 53.17
C LYS A 264 32.98 -46.12 54.47
N THR A 265 32.00 -47.02 54.28
CA THR A 265 31.83 -48.35 54.95
C THR A 265 31.33 -48.54 56.39
N VAL A 266 30.88 -49.80 56.63
CA VAL A 266 30.69 -50.56 57.90
C VAL A 266 29.29 -50.44 58.56
N ASP A 267 28.65 -51.47 59.15
CA ASP A 267 28.51 -52.96 58.95
C ASP A 267 27.46 -53.47 60.02
N VAL A 268 27.44 -54.78 60.33
CA VAL A 268 26.99 -55.42 61.59
C VAL A 268 25.52 -55.88 61.71
N SER A 269 25.24 -57.02 61.07
CA SER A 269 24.64 -58.27 61.62
C SER A 269 23.46 -58.29 62.62
N GLY A 270 22.59 -59.30 62.47
CA GLY A 270 21.74 -59.83 63.56
C GLY A 270 21.18 -61.24 63.28
N VAL A 271 21.60 -62.25 64.06
CA VAL A 271 21.16 -63.67 63.97
C VAL A 271 20.84 -64.19 65.38
N PRO A 272 19.64 -64.75 65.60
CA PRO A 272 19.48 -66.18 65.93
C PRO A 272 18.36 -66.85 65.09
N ALA A 273 18.26 -68.16 64.85
CA ALA A 273 18.78 -69.37 65.51
C ALA A 273 17.99 -69.86 66.75
N ALA A 274 16.89 -70.61 66.52
CA ALA A 274 16.37 -71.67 67.40
C ALA A 274 15.29 -72.51 66.68
N ALA A 275 15.08 -73.75 67.11
CA ALA A 275 13.99 -74.64 66.67
C ALA A 275 13.52 -75.52 67.84
N THR A 276 12.23 -75.89 67.91
CA THR A 276 11.77 -77.15 68.57
C THR A 276 10.28 -77.47 68.33
N SER A 277 10.01 -78.76 68.09
CA SER A 277 8.88 -79.62 68.54
C SER A 277 7.38 -79.31 68.27
N ALA A 278 6.65 -80.40 68.00
CA ALA A 278 5.18 -80.58 68.10
C ALA A 278 4.73 -80.73 69.60
N PRO A 279 3.49 -81.18 70.02
CA PRO A 279 2.68 -82.32 69.53
C PRO A 279 1.11 -82.17 69.70
N ALA A 280 0.39 -83.31 69.83
CA ALA A 280 -1.00 -83.52 70.35
C ALA A 280 -2.19 -83.10 69.44
N GLU A 281 -3.25 -83.88 69.16
CA GLU A 281 -4.25 -84.64 69.99
C GLU A 281 -5.43 -83.78 70.53
N ALA A 282 -6.70 -84.22 70.63
CA ALA A 282 -7.37 -85.47 70.18
C ALA A 282 -8.94 -85.42 70.28
N GLN A 283 -9.64 -86.25 69.47
CA GLN A 283 -10.92 -86.97 69.77
C GLN A 283 -12.22 -86.18 70.14
N PRO A 284 -13.40 -86.78 70.50
CA PRO A 284 -13.89 -88.20 70.50
C PRO A 284 -15.28 -88.47 69.84
N PHE A 285 -15.72 -89.74 69.71
CA PHE A 285 -16.90 -90.38 70.40
C PHE A 285 -17.22 -91.85 69.94
N VAL A 286 -18.01 -92.63 70.71
CA VAL A 286 -18.33 -94.11 70.60
C VAL A 286 -19.79 -94.40 71.10
N PRO A 287 -20.39 -95.64 71.26
CA PRO A 287 -19.94 -97.07 71.35
C PRO A 287 -20.68 -98.01 70.33
N TYR A 288 -21.09 -99.30 70.43
CA TYR A 288 -21.06 -100.58 71.26
C TYR A 288 -21.76 -101.68 70.36
N ASP A 289 -21.91 -103.01 70.55
CA ASP A 289 -21.27 -104.20 71.22
C ASP A 289 -21.95 -105.48 70.57
N GLU A 290 -21.89 -106.79 70.92
CA GLU A 290 -21.57 -107.63 72.12
C GLU A 290 -20.97 -109.03 71.69
N GLU A 291 -21.32 -110.19 72.30
CA GLU A 291 -20.50 -111.45 72.24
C GLU A 291 -21.23 -112.85 71.95
N PRO A 292 -21.12 -113.97 72.73
CA PRO A 292 -20.29 -115.17 72.37
C PRO A 292 -20.84 -116.64 72.59
N ARG A 293 -20.10 -117.70 72.14
CA ARG A 293 -19.71 -119.01 72.82
C ARG A 293 -19.66 -120.32 71.98
N GLY A 294 -18.94 -121.36 72.48
CA GLY A 294 -18.86 -122.78 71.99
C GLY A 294 -19.56 -123.79 72.95
N PRO A 295 -19.11 -125.07 73.20
CA PRO A 295 -17.91 -125.83 72.75
C PRO A 295 -18.05 -127.40 72.59
N ASN A 296 -16.91 -128.13 72.53
CA ASN A 296 -16.60 -129.49 73.07
C ASN A 296 -16.61 -130.81 72.22
N ARG A 297 -16.10 -131.91 72.82
CA ARG A 297 -15.58 -133.18 72.19
C ARG A 297 -16.36 -134.46 72.56
N GLY A 298 -16.30 -135.52 71.72
CA GLY A 298 -16.53 -136.93 72.15
C GLY A 298 -16.75 -137.98 71.04
N VAL A 299 -16.38 -139.25 71.32
CA VAL A 299 -16.62 -140.51 70.53
C VAL A 299 -16.02 -140.53 69.11
N LEU A 300 -14.97 -141.28 68.73
CA LEU A 300 -14.43 -142.62 69.04
C LEU A 300 -14.89 -143.74 68.06
N LEU A 301 -13.89 -144.30 67.38
CA LEU A 301 -13.81 -145.47 66.50
C LEU A 301 -14.98 -146.49 66.56
N ALA A 302 -15.69 -146.64 65.43
CA ALA A 302 -16.42 -147.87 65.08
C ALA A 302 -16.63 -148.02 63.55
N LEU A 303 -17.14 -146.98 62.89
CA LEU A 303 -17.51 -146.99 61.45
C LEU A 303 -16.33 -146.85 60.46
N VAL A 304 -15.09 -147.08 60.92
CA VAL A 304 -13.86 -146.78 60.17
C VAL A 304 -13.58 -147.80 59.04
N ALA A 305 -14.04 -149.04 59.16
CA ALA A 305 -13.64 -150.11 58.23
C ALA A 305 -14.33 -150.09 56.85
N LEU A 306 -15.59 -149.65 56.77
CA LEU A 306 -16.41 -149.79 55.56
C LEU A 306 -16.44 -148.51 54.70
N LEU A 307 -16.05 -147.37 55.27
CA LEU A 307 -16.02 -146.07 54.57
C LEU A 307 -14.86 -145.99 53.55
N VAL A 308 -13.72 -146.63 53.84
CA VAL A 308 -12.43 -146.42 53.16
C VAL A 308 -12.48 -146.70 51.66
N LEU A 309 -13.22 -147.72 51.21
CA LEU A 309 -13.22 -148.15 49.81
C LEU A 309 -14.14 -147.27 48.92
N ALA A 310 -15.24 -146.75 49.48
CA ALA A 310 -16.08 -145.74 48.80
C ALA A 310 -15.41 -144.36 48.80
N VAL A 311 -14.72 -144.00 49.89
CA VAL A 311 -13.94 -142.75 49.98
C VAL A 311 -12.81 -142.71 48.97
N GLY A 312 -12.17 -143.84 48.62
CA GLY A 312 -11.06 -143.84 47.65
C GLY A 312 -11.41 -143.23 46.27
N VAL A 313 -12.59 -143.53 45.73
CA VAL A 313 -13.04 -143.00 44.43
C VAL A 313 -13.55 -141.56 44.56
N LEU A 314 -14.33 -141.28 45.61
CA LEU A 314 -14.76 -139.91 45.93
C LEU A 314 -13.57 -138.97 46.19
N PHE A 315 -12.49 -139.45 46.81
CA PHE A 315 -11.28 -138.68 47.11
C PHE A 315 -10.49 -138.31 45.85
N LEU A 316 -10.54 -139.12 44.79
CA LEU A 316 -9.92 -138.78 43.50
C LEU A 316 -10.72 -137.71 42.75
N VAL A 317 -12.04 -137.85 42.68
CA VAL A 317 -12.92 -136.81 42.11
C VAL A 317 -12.80 -135.52 42.93
N HIS A 318 -12.85 -135.61 44.26
CA HIS A 318 -12.71 -134.46 45.15
C HIS A 318 -11.31 -133.84 45.12
N ASN A 319 -10.23 -134.57 44.84
CA ASN A 319 -8.91 -133.97 44.60
C ASN A 319 -8.87 -133.16 43.28
N TYR A 320 -9.54 -133.64 42.24
CA TYR A 320 -9.63 -132.90 40.98
C TYR A 320 -10.50 -131.66 41.14
N ASP A 321 -11.65 -131.81 41.79
CA ASP A 321 -12.60 -130.74 42.08
C ASP A 321 -12.00 -129.69 43.03
N GLN A 322 -11.33 -130.09 44.13
CA GLN A 322 -10.58 -129.16 44.99
C GLN A 322 -9.48 -128.40 44.24
N LYS A 323 -8.81 -129.02 43.25
CA LYS A 323 -7.80 -128.33 42.43
C LYS A 323 -8.44 -127.30 41.50
N GLN A 324 -9.53 -127.65 40.82
CA GLN A 324 -10.27 -126.72 39.96
C GLN A 324 -10.90 -125.57 40.77
N GLN A 325 -11.53 -125.89 41.92
CA GLN A 325 -12.04 -124.93 42.89
C GLN A 325 -10.92 -123.98 43.35
N LYS A 326 -9.77 -124.49 43.82
CA LYS A 326 -8.65 -123.65 44.28
C LYS A 326 -8.05 -122.78 43.16
N ILE A 327 -7.97 -123.29 41.93
CA ILE A 327 -7.53 -122.50 40.77
C ILE A 327 -8.53 -121.38 40.48
N LYS A 328 -9.84 -121.66 40.56
CA LYS A 328 -10.89 -120.66 40.42
C LYS A 328 -10.87 -119.63 41.55
N ASP A 329 -10.73 -120.04 42.81
CA ASP A 329 -10.63 -119.15 43.96
C ASP A 329 -9.40 -118.21 43.81
N MET A 330 -8.28 -118.73 43.28
CA MET A 330 -7.10 -117.92 42.95
C MET A 330 -7.33 -116.99 41.76
N GLN A 331 -8.08 -117.40 40.73
CA GLN A 331 -8.50 -116.55 39.61
C GLN A 331 -9.41 -115.40 40.07
N ASP A 332 -10.43 -115.71 40.88
CA ASP A 332 -11.35 -114.71 41.42
C ASP A 332 -10.61 -113.74 42.36
N HIS A 333 -9.64 -114.22 43.14
CA HIS A 333 -8.75 -113.37 43.94
C HIS A 333 -7.77 -112.53 43.09
N ILE A 334 -7.26 -113.04 41.96
CA ILE A 334 -6.46 -112.23 41.02
C ILE A 334 -7.32 -111.12 40.40
N ASN A 335 -8.55 -111.42 40.00
CA ASN A 335 -9.52 -110.43 39.51
C ASN A 335 -9.86 -109.38 40.57
N GLU A 336 -10.04 -109.82 41.83
CA GLU A 336 -10.22 -108.95 42.99
C GLU A 336 -9.02 -108.00 43.16
N LEU A 337 -7.79 -108.51 43.16
CA LEU A 337 -6.56 -107.72 43.27
C LEU A 337 -6.37 -106.74 42.11
N VAL A 338 -6.74 -107.13 40.88
CA VAL A 338 -6.79 -106.23 39.71
C VAL A 338 -7.80 -105.10 39.93
N SER A 339 -9.02 -105.40 40.40
CA SER A 339 -10.03 -104.37 40.68
C SER A 339 -9.59 -103.41 41.79
N LYS A 340 -8.87 -103.93 42.80
CA LYS A 340 -8.24 -103.17 43.89
C LYS A 340 -6.94 -102.46 43.49
N ARG A 341 -6.45 -102.65 42.25
CA ARG A 341 -5.20 -102.08 41.70
C ARG A 341 -3.93 -102.53 42.46
N GLU A 342 -3.97 -103.70 43.09
CA GLU A 342 -2.83 -104.28 43.81
C GLU A 342 -1.95 -105.14 42.88
N TRP A 343 -1.49 -104.51 41.79
CA TRP A 343 -0.86 -105.16 40.62
C TRP A 343 0.32 -106.09 40.97
N GLU A 344 1.16 -105.71 41.93
CA GLU A 344 2.30 -106.53 42.39
C GLU A 344 1.86 -107.82 43.13
N LYS A 345 0.69 -107.81 43.79
CA LYS A 345 0.11 -109.03 44.38
C LYS A 345 -0.53 -109.91 43.30
N ALA A 346 -1.22 -109.30 42.34
CA ALA A 346 -1.82 -110.00 41.20
C ALA A 346 -0.75 -110.73 40.36
N LEU A 347 0.38 -110.07 40.05
CA LEU A 347 1.53 -110.68 39.36
C LEU A 347 2.08 -111.89 40.11
N ARG A 348 2.40 -111.75 41.40
CA ARG A 348 2.92 -112.85 42.22
C ARG A 348 1.95 -114.04 42.30
N ASN A 349 0.64 -113.79 42.32
CA ASN A 349 -0.36 -114.86 42.29
C ASN A 349 -0.48 -115.55 40.92
N VAL A 350 -0.33 -114.83 39.80
CA VAL A 350 -0.23 -115.43 38.45
C VAL A 350 1.04 -116.26 38.31
N GLU A 351 2.17 -115.81 38.86
CA GLU A 351 3.43 -116.59 38.88
C GLU A 351 3.30 -117.84 39.76
N ALA A 352 2.66 -117.74 40.92
CA ALA A 352 2.36 -118.88 41.79
C ALA A 352 1.39 -119.90 41.16
N LEU A 353 0.43 -119.45 40.34
CA LEU A 353 -0.38 -120.34 39.48
C LEU A 353 0.46 -120.97 38.38
N THR A 354 1.34 -120.21 37.72
CA THR A 354 2.24 -120.71 36.66
C THR A 354 3.10 -121.87 37.16
N ALA A 355 3.64 -121.75 38.38
CA ALA A 355 4.42 -122.82 39.02
C ALA A 355 3.57 -124.06 39.38
N GLN A 356 2.30 -123.88 39.76
CA GLN A 356 1.38 -124.98 40.12
C GLN A 356 0.74 -125.67 38.91
N ALA A 357 0.60 -124.99 37.76
CA ALA A 357 0.02 -125.52 36.53
C ALA A 357 0.97 -126.45 35.73
N ASN A 358 2.19 -126.68 36.21
CA ASN A 358 3.25 -127.34 35.46
C ASN A 358 3.02 -128.86 35.34
N GLY A 359 2.24 -129.26 34.33
CA GLY A 359 1.87 -130.65 34.04
C GLY A 359 0.45 -130.83 33.48
N ASP A 360 -0.38 -129.78 33.47
CA ASP A 360 -1.77 -129.82 32.97
C ASP A 360 -1.98 -128.73 31.90
N LEU A 361 -2.27 -129.15 30.67
CA LEU A 361 -2.42 -128.27 29.51
C LEU A 361 -3.56 -127.24 29.69
N SER A 362 -4.65 -127.64 30.37
CA SER A 362 -5.82 -126.78 30.60
C SER A 362 -5.48 -125.62 31.53
N ASN A 363 -4.72 -125.92 32.60
CA ASN A 363 -4.30 -124.91 33.57
C ASN A 363 -3.22 -123.99 32.98
N GLN A 364 -2.39 -124.49 32.05
CA GLN A 364 -1.41 -123.67 31.32
C GLN A 364 -2.11 -122.65 30.40
N GLN A 365 -3.20 -123.01 29.72
CA GLN A 365 -4.00 -122.06 28.94
C GLN A 365 -4.67 -121.01 29.84
N LEU A 366 -5.31 -121.42 30.94
CA LEU A 366 -5.93 -120.49 31.88
C LEU A 366 -4.92 -119.48 32.47
N VAL A 367 -3.70 -119.92 32.78
CA VAL A 367 -2.62 -119.04 33.26
C VAL A 367 -2.17 -118.06 32.17
N ALA A 368 -2.13 -118.47 30.89
CA ALA A 368 -1.83 -117.57 29.78
C ALA A 368 -2.93 -116.51 29.61
N ASP A 369 -4.20 -116.90 29.68
CA ASP A 369 -5.35 -115.99 29.59
C ASP A 369 -5.39 -114.99 30.76
N LEU A 370 -5.12 -115.45 31.99
CA LEU A 370 -5.00 -114.57 33.17
C LEU A 370 -3.82 -113.60 33.06
N ARG A 371 -2.69 -114.03 32.50
CA ARG A 371 -1.54 -113.16 32.26
C ARG A 371 -1.85 -112.10 31.20
N ALA A 372 -2.51 -112.48 30.12
CA ALA A 372 -2.97 -111.55 29.09
C ALA A 372 -4.02 -110.56 29.64
N HIS A 373 -4.97 -111.02 30.45
CA HIS A 373 -5.95 -110.16 31.11
C HIS A 373 -5.30 -109.15 32.06
N LEU A 374 -4.34 -109.59 32.87
CA LEU A 374 -3.57 -108.72 33.77
C LEU A 374 -2.76 -107.67 33.00
N GLN A 375 -2.10 -108.04 31.90
CA GLN A 375 -1.39 -107.10 31.03
C GLN A 375 -2.35 -106.08 30.39
N GLN A 376 -3.50 -106.52 29.89
CA GLN A 376 -4.51 -105.62 29.30
C GLN A 376 -5.11 -104.67 30.36
N ALA A 377 -5.33 -105.14 31.59
CA ALA A 377 -5.80 -104.31 32.69
C ALA A 377 -4.76 -103.24 33.10
N MET A 378 -3.46 -103.59 33.11
CA MET A 378 -2.37 -102.63 33.32
C MET A 378 -2.28 -101.59 32.19
N LEU A 379 -2.42 -102.01 30.92
CA LEU A 379 -2.48 -101.11 29.77
C LEU A 379 -3.68 -100.13 29.86
N ASN A 380 -4.85 -100.63 30.27
CA ASN A 380 -6.04 -99.81 30.48
C ASN A 380 -5.85 -98.78 31.60
N GLU A 381 -5.20 -99.14 32.72
CA GLU A 381 -4.89 -98.17 33.78
C GLU A 381 -3.80 -97.17 33.36
N MET A 382 -2.78 -97.58 32.59
CA MET A 382 -1.81 -96.64 32.03
C MET A 382 -2.46 -95.63 31.08
N ALA A 383 -3.43 -96.05 30.26
CA ALA A 383 -4.24 -95.13 29.46
C ALA A 383 -5.15 -94.22 30.32
N GLY A 384 -5.64 -94.72 31.46
CA GLY A 384 -6.35 -93.92 32.47
C GLY A 384 -5.47 -92.86 33.14
N ILE A 385 -4.22 -93.21 33.45
CA ILE A 385 -3.21 -92.28 34.01
C ILE A 385 -2.82 -91.24 32.96
N GLN A 386 -2.63 -91.62 31.69
CA GLN A 386 -2.36 -90.66 30.62
C GLN A 386 -3.48 -89.62 30.51
N LYS A 387 -4.76 -90.04 30.54
CA LYS A 387 -5.89 -89.09 30.56
C LYS A 387 -5.86 -88.13 31.75
N LEU A 388 -5.36 -88.55 32.92
CA LEU A 388 -5.20 -87.67 34.09
C LEU A 388 -4.03 -86.68 33.93
N ILE A 389 -2.96 -87.06 33.22
CA ILE A 389 -1.89 -86.14 32.80
C ILE A 389 -2.45 -85.11 31.81
N ASP A 390 -3.25 -85.56 30.83
CA ASP A 390 -3.82 -84.72 29.76
C ASP A 390 -4.83 -83.67 30.28
N VAL A 391 -5.45 -83.89 31.46
CA VAL A 391 -6.36 -82.92 32.13
C VAL A 391 -5.73 -82.22 33.34
N GLU A 392 -4.39 -82.23 33.44
CA GLU A 392 -3.59 -81.57 34.48
C GLU A 392 -3.80 -82.11 35.92
N GLU A 393 -4.48 -83.25 36.13
CA GLU A 393 -4.70 -83.86 37.46
C GLU A 393 -3.47 -84.67 37.95
N PHE A 394 -2.29 -84.04 37.90
CA PHE A 394 -0.99 -84.67 38.17
C PHE A 394 -0.89 -85.37 39.53
N GLY A 395 -1.58 -84.88 40.55
CA GLY A 395 -1.63 -85.53 41.88
C GLY A 395 -2.26 -86.93 41.82
N GLN A 396 -3.41 -87.07 41.14
CA GLN A 396 -4.06 -88.37 40.95
C GLN A 396 -3.29 -89.26 39.98
N ALA A 397 -2.72 -88.67 38.91
CA ALA A 397 -1.88 -89.41 37.96
C ALA A 397 -0.65 -90.02 38.67
N SER A 398 0.05 -89.23 39.48
CA SER A 398 1.21 -89.66 40.28
C SER A 398 0.85 -90.76 41.26
N GLN A 399 -0.23 -90.58 42.04
CA GLN A 399 -0.68 -91.57 43.02
C GLN A 399 -1.03 -92.92 42.37
N ARG A 400 -1.72 -92.92 41.22
CA ARG A 400 -2.07 -94.15 40.50
C ARG A 400 -0.84 -94.82 39.86
N LEU A 401 0.09 -94.03 39.33
CA LEU A 401 1.33 -94.50 38.69
C LEU A 401 2.36 -95.06 39.68
N GLY A 402 2.30 -94.62 40.94
CA GLY A 402 3.06 -95.19 42.05
C GLY A 402 2.64 -96.63 42.40
N ASN A 403 1.39 -97.02 42.11
CA ASN A 403 0.90 -98.38 42.36
C ASN A 403 1.27 -99.37 41.24
N LEU A 404 1.66 -98.89 40.05
CA LEU A 404 2.01 -99.76 38.93
C LEU A 404 3.41 -100.38 39.10
N PRO A 405 3.59 -101.67 38.75
CA PRO A 405 4.90 -102.32 38.76
C PRO A 405 5.87 -101.62 37.79
N PRO A 406 7.20 -101.71 38.00
CA PRO A 406 8.17 -101.24 37.02
C PRO A 406 8.06 -102.06 35.72
N SER A 407 7.74 -101.37 34.63
CA SER A 407 7.75 -101.89 33.26
C SER A 407 8.19 -100.77 32.31
N ALA A 408 8.64 -101.12 31.10
CA ALA A 408 9.14 -100.14 30.14
C ALA A 408 8.07 -99.09 29.75
N GLU A 409 6.81 -99.54 29.69
CA GLU A 409 5.63 -98.73 29.42
C GLU A 409 5.30 -97.80 30.62
N ALA A 410 5.33 -98.34 31.84
CA ALA A 410 5.11 -97.56 33.05
C ALA A 410 6.19 -96.48 33.24
N ASP A 411 7.45 -96.78 32.90
CA ASP A 411 8.56 -95.83 32.94
C ASP A 411 8.53 -94.81 31.78
N GLU A 412 7.80 -95.08 30.70
CA GLU A 412 7.44 -94.05 29.70
C GLU A 412 6.37 -93.10 30.25
N VAL A 413 5.30 -93.63 30.87
CA VAL A 413 4.26 -92.80 31.51
C VAL A 413 4.84 -91.96 32.66
N ARG A 414 5.81 -92.48 33.43
CA ARG A 414 6.53 -91.70 34.47
C ARG A 414 7.30 -90.53 33.88
N ARG A 415 7.99 -90.73 32.74
CA ARG A 415 8.68 -89.64 32.04
C ARG A 415 7.70 -88.61 31.47
N LYS A 416 6.57 -89.04 30.90
CA LYS A 416 5.51 -88.15 30.41
C LYS A 416 4.89 -87.31 31.54
N LEU A 417 4.59 -87.92 32.69
CA LEU A 417 4.10 -87.22 33.88
C LEU A 417 5.11 -86.17 34.36
N ALA A 418 6.39 -86.53 34.49
CA ALA A 418 7.42 -85.61 34.96
C ALA A 418 7.58 -84.38 34.04
N VAL A 419 7.64 -84.60 32.72
CA VAL A 419 7.74 -83.52 31.72
C VAL A 419 6.49 -82.64 31.71
N ALA A 420 5.29 -83.22 31.85
CA ALA A 420 4.05 -82.45 31.93
C ALA A 420 3.98 -81.60 33.22
N MET A 421 4.36 -82.17 34.37
CA MET A 421 4.44 -81.43 35.64
C MET A 421 5.48 -80.31 35.59
N GLU A 422 6.65 -80.52 34.97
CA GLU A 422 7.64 -79.47 34.81
C GLU A 422 7.11 -78.35 33.89
N SER A 423 6.52 -78.71 32.74
CA SER A 423 5.93 -77.75 31.82
C SER A 423 4.84 -76.90 32.49
N PHE A 424 3.92 -77.52 33.23
CA PHE A 424 2.88 -76.84 34.01
C PHE A 424 3.48 -75.85 35.02
N ASN A 425 4.51 -76.28 35.77
CA ASN A 425 5.18 -75.42 36.75
C ASN A 425 5.91 -74.23 36.10
N GLN A 426 6.51 -74.42 34.92
CA GLN A 426 7.12 -73.33 34.16
C GLN A 426 6.05 -72.37 33.59
N GLN A 427 4.94 -72.90 33.07
CA GLN A 427 3.81 -72.11 32.55
C GLN A 427 3.14 -71.27 33.66
N SER A 428 2.84 -71.86 34.82
CA SER A 428 2.21 -71.16 35.94
C SER A 428 3.13 -70.05 36.51
N LYS A 429 4.45 -70.29 36.64
CA LYS A 429 5.42 -69.24 37.00
C LYS A 429 5.51 -68.13 35.94
N SER A 430 5.46 -68.47 34.65
CA SER A 430 5.41 -67.48 33.57
C SER A 430 4.13 -66.63 33.64
N LEU A 431 3.00 -67.24 34.03
CA LEU A 431 1.73 -66.55 34.23
C LEU A 431 1.78 -65.61 35.44
N GLU A 432 2.31 -66.05 36.59
CA GLU A 432 2.53 -65.20 37.76
C GLU A 432 3.40 -63.97 37.41
N ALA A 433 4.50 -64.17 36.69
CA ALA A 433 5.38 -63.08 36.27
C ALA A 433 4.66 -62.06 35.36
N LYS A 434 3.96 -62.53 34.33
CA LYS A 434 3.18 -61.67 33.40
C LYS A 434 2.06 -60.92 34.10
N VAL A 435 1.39 -61.53 35.07
CA VAL A 435 0.33 -60.89 35.86
C VAL A 435 0.92 -59.87 36.83
N THR A 436 2.05 -60.17 37.47
CA THR A 436 2.78 -59.20 38.31
C THR A 436 3.20 -57.98 37.49
N GLU A 437 3.85 -58.19 36.34
CA GLU A 437 4.33 -57.12 35.45
C GLU A 437 3.19 -56.18 35.00
N LYS A 438 2.01 -56.74 34.68
CA LYS A 438 0.82 -55.95 34.34
C LYS A 438 0.26 -55.18 35.53
N LEU A 439 0.18 -55.81 36.70
CA LEU A 439 -0.33 -55.16 37.91
C LEU A 439 0.60 -54.06 38.46
N ASP A 440 1.91 -54.20 38.30
CA ASP A 440 2.89 -53.12 38.59
C ASP A 440 2.77 -51.95 37.59
N LYS A 441 2.34 -52.23 36.35
CA LYS A 441 1.98 -51.23 35.32
C LYS A 441 0.55 -50.69 35.45
N ASN A 442 -0.18 -51.05 36.52
CA ASN A 442 -1.62 -50.77 36.71
C ASN A 442 -2.54 -51.28 35.57
N ASP A 443 -2.09 -52.20 34.70
CA ASP A 443 -2.91 -52.88 33.68
C ASP A 443 -3.78 -53.98 34.31
N VAL A 444 -4.76 -53.55 35.10
CA VAL A 444 -5.71 -54.42 35.80
C VAL A 444 -6.57 -55.24 34.84
N ALA A 445 -7.01 -54.63 33.74
CA ALA A 445 -7.85 -55.29 32.74
C ALA A 445 -7.08 -56.38 31.98
N GLY A 446 -5.86 -56.07 31.53
CA GLY A 446 -4.99 -57.05 30.90
C GLY A 446 -4.50 -58.13 31.87
N ALA A 447 -4.31 -57.83 33.16
CA ALA A 447 -4.00 -58.83 34.18
C ALA A 447 -5.17 -59.82 34.34
N LEU A 448 -6.39 -59.33 34.54
CA LEU A 448 -7.61 -60.15 34.60
C LEU A 448 -7.81 -61.00 33.34
N HIS A 449 -7.64 -60.43 32.15
CA HIS A 449 -7.72 -61.18 30.89
C HIS A 449 -6.64 -62.27 30.80
N THR A 450 -5.43 -62.03 31.32
CA THR A 450 -4.34 -63.02 31.27
C THR A 450 -4.66 -64.21 32.20
N ILE A 451 -5.24 -63.96 33.38
CA ILE A 451 -5.72 -65.02 34.28
C ILE A 451 -6.89 -65.79 33.63
N ALA A 452 -7.89 -65.09 33.10
CA ALA A 452 -9.10 -65.69 32.54
C ALA A 452 -8.86 -66.51 31.25
N ALA A 453 -7.78 -66.24 30.53
CA ALA A 453 -7.38 -66.97 29.32
C ALA A 453 -6.62 -68.28 29.59
N THR A 454 -6.36 -68.65 30.86
CA THR A 454 -5.54 -69.82 31.24
C THR A 454 -6.37 -70.86 32.01
N SER A 455 -5.87 -72.10 32.11
CA SER A 455 -6.57 -73.17 32.84
C SER A 455 -6.86 -72.79 34.30
N LYS A 456 -7.96 -73.31 34.86
CA LYS A 456 -8.37 -73.04 36.25
C LYS A 456 -7.31 -73.46 37.28
N GLN A 457 -6.48 -74.46 36.96
CA GLN A 457 -5.39 -74.90 37.82
C GLN A 457 -4.17 -73.98 37.68
N GLN A 458 -3.71 -73.71 36.46
CA GLN A 458 -2.57 -72.81 36.20
C GLN A 458 -2.80 -71.38 36.74
N GLY A 459 -4.05 -70.88 36.61
CA GLY A 459 -4.47 -69.54 37.03
C GLY A 459 -4.60 -69.32 38.55
N ALA A 460 -4.57 -70.37 39.37
CA ALA A 460 -4.75 -70.26 40.82
C ALA A 460 -3.60 -69.48 41.50
N ALA A 461 -2.37 -69.71 41.05
CA ALA A 461 -1.19 -69.00 41.56
C ALA A 461 -1.25 -67.49 41.21
N ALA A 462 -1.51 -67.17 39.95
CA ALA A 462 -1.68 -65.79 39.48
C ALA A 462 -2.89 -65.07 40.13
N THR A 463 -3.96 -65.79 40.47
CA THR A 463 -5.08 -65.24 41.26
C THR A 463 -4.66 -64.85 42.68
N THR A 464 -3.70 -65.60 43.27
CA THR A 464 -3.13 -65.28 44.59
C THR A 464 -2.21 -64.05 44.54
N VAL A 465 -1.49 -63.84 43.43
CA VAL A 465 -0.74 -62.59 43.16
C VAL A 465 -1.70 -61.40 43.11
N LEU A 466 -2.79 -61.52 42.34
CA LEU A 466 -3.82 -60.48 42.22
C LEU A 466 -4.43 -60.11 43.58
N GLU A 467 -4.79 -61.09 44.43
CA GLU A 467 -5.40 -60.79 45.74
C GLU A 467 -4.42 -60.07 46.69
N ARG A 468 -3.12 -60.41 46.69
CA ARG A 468 -2.10 -59.66 47.45
C ARG A 468 -1.97 -58.21 46.95
N TRP A 469 -1.98 -58.00 45.63
CA TRP A 469 -1.95 -56.66 45.04
C TRP A 469 -3.20 -55.85 45.41
N ARG A 470 -4.40 -56.46 45.39
CA ARG A 470 -5.65 -55.80 45.81
C ARG A 470 -5.57 -55.34 47.27
N ILE A 471 -5.06 -56.18 48.18
CA ILE A 471 -4.88 -55.83 49.60
C ILE A 471 -3.94 -54.64 49.74
N LYS A 472 -2.74 -54.67 49.14
CA LYS A 472 -1.79 -53.56 49.15
C LYS A 472 -2.39 -52.26 48.61
N LYS A 473 -3.21 -52.33 47.56
CA LYS A 473 -3.89 -51.15 46.99
C LYS A 473 -5.04 -50.62 47.86
N LEU A 474 -5.65 -51.45 48.71
CA LEU A 474 -6.57 -50.98 49.75
C LEU A 474 -5.83 -50.33 50.92
N GLU A 475 -4.64 -50.82 51.27
CA GLU A 475 -3.74 -50.17 52.24
C GLU A 475 -3.33 -48.78 51.70
N ASP A 476 -2.84 -48.69 50.46
CA ASP A 476 -2.53 -47.43 49.75
C ASP A 476 -3.73 -46.44 49.79
N ALA A 477 -4.97 -46.94 49.58
CA ALA A 477 -6.19 -46.13 49.60
C ALA A 477 -6.63 -45.69 51.03
N SER A 478 -6.35 -46.52 52.04
CA SER A 478 -6.67 -46.23 53.45
C SER A 478 -5.69 -45.27 54.12
N ALA A 479 -4.46 -45.14 53.60
CA ALA A 479 -3.38 -44.37 54.21
C ALA A 479 -3.71 -42.87 54.32
N SER A 480 -4.05 -42.40 55.52
CA SER A 480 -4.52 -41.03 55.78
C SER A 480 -3.52 -39.93 55.41
N GLY A 481 -2.21 -40.23 55.39
CA GLY A 481 -1.16 -39.32 54.96
C GLY A 481 -0.91 -39.25 53.44
N ALA A 482 -1.61 -40.05 52.63
CA ALA A 482 -1.47 -40.02 51.16
C ALA A 482 -2.40 -38.96 50.54
N PRO A 483 -1.98 -38.24 49.47
CA PRO A 483 -2.83 -37.31 48.75
C PRO A 483 -4.16 -37.92 48.31
N LEU A 484 -5.24 -37.14 48.44
CA LEU A 484 -6.63 -37.59 48.27
C LEU A 484 -6.89 -38.24 46.90
N SER A 485 -6.26 -37.73 45.84
CA SER A 485 -6.32 -38.30 44.49
C SER A 485 -5.58 -39.63 44.36
N LYS A 486 -4.41 -39.82 44.97
CA LYS A 486 -3.71 -41.13 44.97
C LYS A 486 -4.52 -42.20 45.70
N ARG A 487 -5.21 -41.81 46.79
CA ARG A 487 -6.12 -42.71 47.52
C ARG A 487 -7.33 -43.11 46.67
N LEU A 488 -7.94 -42.16 45.95
CA LEU A 488 -9.01 -42.40 44.98
C LEU A 488 -8.57 -43.26 43.78
N GLU A 489 -7.37 -43.03 43.26
CA GLU A 489 -6.77 -43.81 42.17
C GLU A 489 -6.58 -45.27 42.60
N ALA A 490 -5.92 -45.51 43.73
CA ALA A 490 -5.73 -46.85 44.28
C ALA A 490 -7.06 -47.57 44.53
N LEU A 491 -8.07 -46.87 45.07
CA LEU A 491 -9.40 -47.42 45.30
C LEU A 491 -10.12 -47.80 43.99
N ASN A 492 -10.02 -46.98 42.96
CA ASN A 492 -10.60 -47.25 41.64
C ASN A 492 -9.88 -48.41 40.92
N LEU A 493 -8.57 -48.53 41.09
CA LEU A 493 -7.76 -49.67 40.61
C LEU A 493 -8.18 -50.99 41.28
N VAL A 494 -8.56 -50.98 42.57
CA VAL A 494 -9.10 -52.19 43.23
C VAL A 494 -10.53 -52.49 42.78
N LYS A 495 -11.37 -51.47 42.55
CA LYS A 495 -12.73 -51.67 42.02
C LYS A 495 -12.73 -52.32 40.64
N SER A 496 -11.87 -51.86 39.72
CA SER A 496 -11.73 -52.47 38.38
C SER A 496 -11.14 -53.89 38.44
N ALA A 497 -10.40 -54.22 39.49
CA ALA A 497 -9.80 -55.54 39.71
C ALA A 497 -10.80 -56.65 40.13
N GLN A 498 -12.12 -56.41 40.12
CA GLN A 498 -13.16 -57.34 40.57
C GLN A 498 -12.94 -57.84 42.03
N PRO A 499 -13.14 -56.95 43.03
CA PRO A 499 -12.79 -57.24 44.42
C PRO A 499 -13.67 -58.32 45.06
N SER A 500 -13.10 -59.05 46.02
CA SER A 500 -13.78 -60.09 46.80
C SER A 500 -14.86 -59.51 47.73
N ALA A 501 -15.76 -60.37 48.25
CA ALA A 501 -16.90 -59.91 49.04
C ALA A 501 -16.50 -59.13 50.30
N GLY A 502 -15.41 -59.52 50.97
CA GLY A 502 -14.84 -58.78 52.11
C GLY A 502 -14.25 -57.43 51.69
N GLN A 503 -13.45 -57.41 50.61
CA GLN A 503 -12.84 -56.19 50.08
C GLN A 503 -13.89 -55.12 49.72
N LYS A 504 -15.07 -55.51 49.24
CA LYS A 504 -16.18 -54.58 48.96
C LYS A 504 -16.66 -53.81 50.20
N VAL A 505 -16.60 -54.42 51.38
CA VAL A 505 -16.93 -53.75 52.66
C VAL A 505 -15.83 -52.73 53.01
N THR A 506 -14.56 -53.11 52.86
CA THR A 506 -13.42 -52.21 53.05
C THR A 506 -13.46 -51.01 52.10
N ILE A 507 -13.81 -51.24 50.82
CA ILE A 507 -13.98 -50.18 49.81
C ILE A 507 -15.04 -49.18 50.28
N ALA A 508 -16.23 -49.64 50.66
CA ALA A 508 -17.33 -48.75 51.08
C ALA A 508 -16.97 -47.92 52.32
N ALA A 509 -16.19 -48.46 53.26
CA ALA A 509 -15.69 -47.71 54.42
C ALA A 509 -14.69 -46.61 54.03
N ILE A 510 -13.79 -46.90 53.07
CA ILE A 510 -12.83 -45.92 52.55
C ILE A 510 -13.56 -44.84 51.72
N GLU A 511 -14.58 -45.19 50.94
CA GLU A 511 -15.38 -44.22 50.17
C GLU A 511 -16.03 -43.15 51.06
N GLU A 512 -16.57 -43.55 52.22
CA GLU A 512 -17.22 -42.63 53.16
C GLU A 512 -16.22 -41.70 53.87
N ASP A 513 -15.01 -42.16 54.19
CA ASP A 513 -13.92 -41.31 54.71
C ASP A 513 -13.47 -40.26 53.67
N LEU A 514 -13.19 -40.71 52.44
CA LEU A 514 -12.80 -39.83 51.33
C LEU A 514 -13.90 -38.80 51.02
N ARG A 515 -15.18 -39.18 51.12
CA ARG A 515 -16.33 -38.29 50.92
C ARG A 515 -16.43 -37.19 51.97
N ARG A 516 -16.13 -37.50 53.24
CA ARG A 516 -16.08 -36.50 54.33
C ARG A 516 -14.93 -35.52 54.15
N GLN A 517 -13.75 -36.02 53.75
CA GLN A 517 -12.58 -35.19 53.43
C GLN A 517 -12.85 -34.25 52.24
N GLN A 518 -13.52 -34.74 51.18
CA GLN A 518 -14.01 -33.88 50.08
C GLN A 518 -15.01 -32.82 50.57
N GLY A 519 -15.89 -33.14 51.51
CA GLY A 519 -16.83 -32.17 52.11
C GLY A 519 -16.11 -30.99 52.75
N HIS A 520 -15.15 -31.25 53.64
CA HIS A 520 -14.39 -30.20 54.31
C HIS A 520 -13.52 -29.37 53.36
N LEU A 521 -12.85 -30.01 52.38
CA LEU A 521 -12.09 -29.28 51.35
C LEU A 521 -13.00 -28.37 50.52
N LYS A 522 -14.23 -28.80 50.20
CA LYS A 522 -15.19 -27.96 49.47
C LYS A 522 -15.60 -26.72 50.27
N GLU A 523 -15.89 -26.86 51.56
CA GLU A 523 -16.20 -25.71 52.42
C GLU A 523 -15.02 -24.73 52.51
N GLN A 524 -13.78 -25.21 52.58
CA GLN A 524 -12.59 -24.37 52.59
C GLN A 524 -12.42 -23.60 51.28
N VAL A 525 -12.54 -24.26 50.12
CA VAL A 525 -12.48 -23.61 48.81
C VAL A 525 -13.59 -22.56 48.65
N GLN A 526 -14.81 -22.83 49.13
CA GLN A 526 -15.91 -21.86 49.09
C GLN A 526 -15.63 -20.62 49.96
N ARG A 527 -15.12 -20.77 51.19
CA ARG A 527 -14.75 -19.63 52.05
C ARG A 527 -13.62 -18.78 51.45
N LEU A 528 -12.66 -19.42 50.77
CA LEU A 528 -11.60 -18.72 50.03
C LEU A 528 -12.16 -17.98 48.81
N GLN A 529 -13.13 -18.57 48.11
CA GLN A 529 -13.80 -17.93 46.97
C GLN A 529 -14.61 -16.70 47.40
N GLU A 530 -15.20 -16.70 48.59
CA GLU A 530 -15.82 -15.50 49.18
C GLU A 530 -14.80 -14.39 49.49
N LEU A 531 -13.59 -14.72 49.95
CA LEU A 531 -12.52 -13.75 50.23
C LEU A 531 -11.94 -13.19 48.92
N ALA A 532 -11.68 -14.04 47.93
CA ALA A 532 -11.25 -13.62 46.59
C ALA A 532 -12.27 -12.69 45.94
N ASN A 533 -13.57 -12.99 46.07
CA ASN A 533 -14.65 -12.11 45.58
C ASN A 533 -14.77 -10.79 46.33
N LYS A 534 -14.31 -10.69 47.59
CA LYS A 534 -14.21 -9.43 48.34
C LYS A 534 -12.93 -8.65 48.02
N GLY A 535 -11.99 -9.27 47.29
CA GLY A 535 -10.74 -8.66 46.82
C GLY A 535 -9.45 -9.15 47.50
N ASP A 536 -9.55 -9.99 48.53
CA ASP A 536 -8.42 -10.31 49.42
C ASP A 536 -7.56 -11.46 48.84
N TYR A 537 -7.02 -11.26 47.62
CA TYR A 537 -6.34 -12.29 46.84
C TYR A 537 -5.01 -12.74 47.46
N ASP A 538 -4.22 -11.85 48.06
CA ASP A 538 -2.91 -12.22 48.62
C ASP A 538 -3.09 -13.18 49.80
N LYS A 539 -4.04 -12.88 50.69
CA LYS A 539 -4.40 -13.73 51.83
C LYS A 539 -5.03 -15.06 51.40
N VAL A 540 -5.76 -15.08 50.28
CA VAL A 540 -6.26 -16.34 49.69
C VAL A 540 -5.08 -17.17 49.17
N LEU A 541 -4.09 -16.57 48.51
CA LEU A 541 -2.89 -17.25 48.04
C LEU A 541 -2.03 -17.77 49.22
N GLU A 542 -1.84 -16.96 50.27
CA GLU A 542 -1.20 -17.38 51.52
C GLU A 542 -1.90 -18.59 52.15
N GLU A 543 -3.24 -18.56 52.26
CA GLU A 543 -4.00 -19.64 52.88
C GLU A 543 -3.99 -20.92 52.02
N ILE A 544 -4.04 -20.80 50.69
CA ILE A 544 -3.85 -21.92 49.76
C ILE A 544 -2.48 -22.56 49.94
N GLN A 545 -1.41 -21.76 50.07
CA GLN A 545 -0.05 -22.24 50.28
C GLN A 545 0.11 -22.87 51.68
N ARG A 546 -0.44 -22.23 52.72
CA ARG A 546 -0.39 -22.69 54.12
C ARG A 546 -1.08 -24.04 54.31
N LEU A 547 -2.25 -24.22 53.71
CA LEU A 547 -3.03 -25.46 53.75
C LEU A 547 -2.61 -26.48 52.67
N ARG A 548 -1.71 -26.11 51.76
CA ARG A 548 -1.29 -26.89 50.58
C ARG A 548 -2.45 -27.44 49.74
N LEU A 549 -3.53 -26.66 49.57
CA LEU A 549 -4.76 -27.15 48.94
C LEU A 549 -4.54 -27.71 47.51
N SER A 550 -3.53 -27.21 46.80
CA SER A 550 -3.10 -27.73 45.50
C SER A 550 -2.62 -29.19 45.52
N GLU A 551 -1.96 -29.65 46.60
CA GLU A 551 -1.54 -31.04 46.76
C GLU A 551 -2.73 -31.99 46.98
N TYR A 552 -3.78 -31.52 47.66
CA TYR A 552 -4.96 -32.32 48.01
C TYR A 552 -6.08 -32.31 46.96
N VAL A 553 -6.23 -31.22 46.21
CA VAL A 553 -7.36 -31.03 45.28
C VAL A 553 -7.07 -31.54 43.86
N ASN A 554 -5.80 -31.56 43.42
CA ASN A 554 -5.42 -32.10 42.11
C ASN A 554 -5.81 -33.58 41.96
N GLY A 555 -6.56 -33.91 40.91
CA GLY A 555 -7.11 -35.25 40.66
C GLY A 555 -8.41 -35.56 41.40
N THR A 556 -9.09 -34.55 41.97
CA THR A 556 -10.39 -34.69 42.65
C THR A 556 -11.49 -33.89 41.93
N PRO A 557 -12.79 -34.16 42.18
CA PRO A 557 -13.90 -33.39 41.60
C PRO A 557 -13.86 -31.88 41.92
N LEU A 558 -13.13 -31.47 42.97
CA LEU A 558 -12.98 -30.07 43.38
C LEU A 558 -11.95 -29.30 42.54
N GLN A 559 -11.17 -29.97 41.68
CA GLN A 559 -10.13 -29.33 40.87
C GLN A 559 -10.69 -28.21 39.98
N GLY A 560 -11.89 -28.37 39.43
CA GLY A 560 -12.55 -27.33 38.63
C GLY A 560 -12.96 -26.10 39.44
N ASP A 561 -13.33 -26.26 40.72
CA ASP A 561 -13.70 -25.12 41.58
C ASP A 561 -12.46 -24.42 42.15
N PHE A 562 -11.38 -25.16 42.40
CA PHE A 562 -10.09 -24.62 42.80
C PHE A 562 -9.36 -23.90 41.66
N GLN A 563 -9.52 -24.36 40.42
CA GLN A 563 -9.07 -23.62 39.23
C GLN A 563 -9.86 -22.31 39.03
N LYS A 564 -11.17 -22.28 39.28
CA LYS A 564 -11.95 -21.03 39.31
C LYS A 564 -11.51 -20.08 40.42
N LEU A 565 -11.11 -20.61 41.58
CA LEU A 565 -10.58 -19.81 42.68
C LEU A 565 -9.29 -19.08 42.28
N TYR A 566 -8.30 -19.83 41.74
CA TYR A 566 -7.06 -19.23 41.22
C TYR A 566 -7.34 -18.21 40.11
N ALA A 567 -8.14 -18.58 39.10
CA ALA A 567 -8.49 -17.69 38.01
C ALA A 567 -9.20 -16.41 38.49
N ARG A 568 -9.99 -16.47 39.58
CA ARG A 568 -10.61 -15.29 40.19
C ARG A 568 -9.58 -14.44 40.95
N CYS A 569 -8.64 -15.03 41.67
CA CYS A 569 -7.54 -14.28 42.30
C CYS A 569 -6.68 -13.55 41.26
N ASP A 570 -6.29 -14.24 40.18
CA ASP A 570 -5.53 -13.65 39.08
C ASP A 570 -6.33 -12.56 38.34
N GLN A 571 -7.64 -12.78 38.12
CA GLN A 571 -8.52 -11.76 37.56
C GLN A 571 -8.53 -10.49 38.42
N VAL A 572 -8.85 -10.60 39.72
CA VAL A 572 -8.92 -9.42 40.62
C VAL A 572 -7.58 -8.70 40.68
N ARG A 573 -6.47 -9.45 40.78
CA ARG A 573 -5.12 -8.89 40.74
C ARG A 573 -4.87 -8.12 39.44
N SER A 574 -5.25 -8.69 38.29
CA SER A 574 -5.08 -8.04 36.98
C SER A 574 -5.95 -6.81 36.81
N GLU A 575 -7.18 -6.79 37.33
CA GLU A 575 -8.07 -5.62 37.29
C GLU A 575 -7.50 -4.47 38.14
N VAL A 576 -7.00 -4.76 39.34
CA VAL A 576 -6.36 -3.76 40.21
C VAL A 576 -5.04 -3.25 39.64
N GLN A 577 -4.22 -4.14 39.06
CA GLN A 577 -2.94 -3.75 38.44
C GLN A 577 -3.16 -2.95 37.15
N ALA A 578 -4.06 -3.37 36.27
CA ALA A 578 -4.39 -2.63 35.05
C ALA A 578 -4.98 -1.24 35.35
N TYR A 579 -5.74 -1.08 36.44
CA TYR A 579 -6.18 0.23 36.91
C TYR A 579 -4.99 1.11 37.33
N ARG A 580 -4.07 0.59 38.16
CA ARG A 580 -2.83 1.31 38.56
C ARG A 580 -2.01 1.72 37.34
N GLU A 581 -1.74 0.79 36.44
CA GLU A 581 -0.96 1.05 35.21
C GLU A 581 -1.63 2.10 34.32
N LYS A 582 -2.96 2.01 34.12
CA LYS A 582 -3.71 3.00 33.33
C LYS A 582 -3.61 4.40 33.94
N VAL A 583 -3.80 4.55 35.25
CA VAL A 583 -3.65 5.86 35.94
C VAL A 583 -2.22 6.41 35.78
N LEU A 584 -1.20 5.57 35.98
CA LEU A 584 0.19 5.98 35.82
C LEU A 584 0.50 6.43 34.38
N SER A 585 -0.01 5.72 33.37
CA SER A 585 0.13 6.15 31.97
C SER A 585 -0.64 7.43 31.66
N SER A 586 -1.89 7.59 32.12
CA SER A 586 -2.71 8.76 31.85
C SER A 586 -2.16 10.04 32.50
N VAL A 587 -1.60 9.93 33.71
CA VAL A 587 -0.90 11.05 34.36
C VAL A 587 0.38 11.39 33.58
N ARG A 588 1.22 10.40 33.26
CA ARG A 588 2.49 10.56 32.52
C ARG A 588 2.30 11.16 31.13
N ASN A 589 1.33 10.67 30.37
CA ASN A 589 1.08 11.03 28.97
C ASN A 589 0.29 12.34 28.82
N ALA A 590 0.22 13.15 29.88
CA ALA A 590 -0.46 14.44 29.91
C ALA A 590 -1.96 14.41 29.57
N GLU A 591 -2.67 13.30 29.81
CA GLU A 591 -4.10 13.17 29.45
C GLU A 591 -4.99 14.20 30.17
N SER A 592 -6.15 14.45 29.57
CA SER A 592 -7.04 15.56 29.94
C SER A 592 -7.79 15.32 31.26
N ALA A 593 -8.25 16.42 31.87
CA ALA A 593 -9.05 16.37 33.10
C ALA A 593 -10.30 15.47 32.99
N ALA A 594 -10.88 15.32 31.79
CA ALA A 594 -12.00 14.41 31.56
C ALA A 594 -11.60 12.93 31.78
N VAL A 595 -10.47 12.49 31.21
CA VAL A 595 -10.02 11.09 31.35
C VAL A 595 -9.52 10.81 32.77
N LEU A 596 -8.83 11.76 33.40
CA LEU A 596 -8.41 11.63 34.81
C LEU A 596 -9.63 11.54 35.76
N ARG A 597 -10.72 12.26 35.46
CA ARG A 597 -11.99 12.20 36.19
C ARG A 597 -12.75 10.87 35.97
N GLU A 598 -12.76 10.34 34.74
CA GLU A 598 -13.28 8.99 34.47
C GLU A 598 -12.48 7.91 35.24
N LEU A 599 -11.15 8.04 35.30
CA LEU A 599 -10.29 7.15 36.06
C LEU A 599 -10.55 7.23 37.57
N GLN A 600 -10.74 8.44 38.12
CA GLN A 600 -11.13 8.60 39.53
C GLN A 600 -12.42 7.84 39.84
N ILE A 601 -13.46 8.01 39.00
CA ILE A 601 -14.74 7.30 39.13
C ILE A 601 -14.56 5.78 39.01
N ALA A 602 -13.71 5.32 38.10
CA ALA A 602 -13.38 3.90 37.96
C ALA A 602 -12.66 3.34 39.20
N GLY A 603 -11.77 4.12 39.83
CA GLY A 603 -11.09 3.76 41.07
C GLY A 603 -12.04 3.68 42.27
N ASP A 604 -12.94 4.65 42.43
CA ASP A 604 -13.98 4.63 43.46
C ASP A 604 -14.93 3.43 43.27
N ALA A 605 -15.28 3.10 42.03
CA ALA A 605 -16.07 1.92 41.70
C ALA A 605 -15.32 0.60 42.00
N LEU A 606 -14.03 0.52 41.68
CA LEU A 606 -13.17 -0.63 41.95
C LEU A 606 -13.00 -0.87 43.46
N LEU A 607 -12.77 0.18 44.24
CA LEU A 607 -12.69 0.16 45.72
C LEU A 607 -14.01 -0.19 46.40
N SER A 608 -15.14 0.03 45.71
CA SER A 608 -16.48 -0.38 46.11
C SER A 608 -16.80 -1.83 45.74
N HIS A 609 -16.30 -2.31 44.59
CA HIS A 609 -16.47 -3.69 44.14
C HIS A 609 -15.58 -4.68 44.92
N TYR A 610 -14.37 -4.26 45.28
CA TYR A 610 -13.39 -5.03 46.05
C TYR A 610 -13.14 -4.41 47.43
N PRO A 611 -14.10 -4.51 48.37
CA PRO A 611 -14.01 -3.85 49.67
C PRO A 611 -12.79 -4.28 50.51
N GLN A 612 -12.25 -5.47 50.26
CA GLN A 612 -11.09 -6.07 50.94
C GLN A 612 -9.92 -6.32 49.97
N ALA A 613 -9.77 -5.51 48.92
CA ALA A 613 -8.61 -5.58 48.02
C ALA A 613 -7.28 -5.64 48.81
N SER A 614 -6.42 -6.64 48.58
CA SER A 614 -5.19 -6.78 49.38
C SER A 614 -4.26 -5.56 49.27
N ASN A 615 -4.30 -4.84 48.13
CA ASN A 615 -3.63 -3.56 47.91
C ASN A 615 -4.55 -2.32 48.09
N ARG A 616 -5.60 -2.41 48.92
CA ARG A 616 -6.60 -1.33 49.12
C ARG A 616 -5.97 0.01 49.48
N ALA A 617 -5.12 0.07 50.48
CA ALA A 617 -4.54 1.33 50.97
C ALA A 617 -3.69 2.06 49.90
N ALA A 618 -2.94 1.31 49.09
CA ALA A 618 -2.19 1.88 47.96
C ALA A 618 -3.14 2.39 46.85
N THR A 619 -4.25 1.69 46.62
CA THR A 619 -5.27 2.08 45.65
C THR A 619 -6.04 3.33 46.11
N GLU A 620 -6.42 3.40 47.39
CA GLU A 620 -7.05 4.59 48.01
C GLU A 620 -6.12 5.80 47.96
N SER A 621 -4.83 5.62 48.26
CA SER A 621 -3.83 6.68 48.13
C SER A 621 -3.70 7.16 46.68
N LEU A 622 -3.66 6.23 45.72
CA LEU A 622 -3.57 6.55 44.28
C LEU A 622 -4.82 7.27 43.76
N VAL A 623 -6.03 6.91 44.20
CA VAL A 623 -7.27 7.65 43.87
C VAL A 623 -7.26 9.05 44.50
N SER A 624 -6.79 9.17 45.76
CA SER A 624 -6.67 10.47 46.43
C SER A 624 -5.66 11.39 45.75
N THR A 625 -4.48 10.89 45.37
CA THR A 625 -3.47 11.68 44.66
C THR A 625 -3.87 11.95 43.20
N LEU A 626 -4.63 11.05 42.55
CA LEU A 626 -5.23 11.31 41.23
C LEU A 626 -6.21 12.49 41.29
N LYS A 627 -6.98 12.64 42.38
CA LYS A 627 -7.83 13.80 42.62
C LYS A 627 -7.00 15.09 42.82
N ASP A 628 -5.94 15.06 43.64
CA ASP A 628 -5.01 16.20 43.74
C ASP A 628 -4.38 16.55 42.38
N CYS A 629 -4.06 15.56 41.53
CA CYS A 629 -3.58 15.77 40.17
C CYS A 629 -4.64 16.42 39.28
N LEU A 630 -5.91 16.02 39.38
CA LEU A 630 -7.03 16.60 38.63
C LEU A 630 -7.18 18.10 38.95
N ASP A 631 -7.14 18.47 40.24
CA ASP A 631 -7.19 19.85 40.72
C ASP A 631 -5.97 20.69 40.26
N CYS A 632 -4.85 20.04 39.91
CA CYS A 632 -3.70 20.68 39.25
C CYS A 632 -3.85 20.78 37.72
N VAL A 633 -4.53 19.81 37.10
CA VAL A 633 -4.69 19.70 35.63
C VAL A 633 -5.81 20.60 35.08
N GLU A 634 -6.76 21.03 35.92
CA GLU A 634 -7.76 22.04 35.55
C GLU A 634 -7.23 23.50 35.66
N GLN A 635 -5.94 23.70 35.92
CA GLN A 635 -5.28 25.01 35.95
C GLN A 635 -4.57 25.34 34.62
N PRO A 636 -4.42 26.64 34.25
CA PRO A 636 -3.55 27.09 33.14
C PRO A 636 -2.12 26.54 33.24
N SER A 637 -1.43 26.29 32.11
CA SER A 637 -0.13 25.56 32.12
C SER A 637 0.95 26.26 32.95
N ASP A 638 0.94 27.60 32.95
CA ASP A 638 1.82 28.49 33.69
C ASP A 638 1.68 28.34 35.21
N SER A 639 0.50 27.96 35.72
CA SER A 639 0.32 27.57 37.12
C SER A 639 0.34 26.04 37.33
N GLN A 640 0.00 25.24 36.32
CA GLN A 640 -0.03 23.77 36.38
C GLN A 640 1.33 23.17 36.77
N GLN A 641 2.44 23.66 36.19
CA GLN A 641 3.77 23.14 36.56
C GLN A 641 4.12 23.44 38.03
N VAL A 642 3.72 24.61 38.55
CA VAL A 642 3.91 25.00 39.96
C VAL A 642 3.00 24.21 40.89
N ALA A 643 1.76 23.93 40.48
CA ALA A 643 0.80 23.12 41.22
C ALA A 643 1.28 21.65 41.34
N LEU A 644 1.77 21.07 40.25
CA LEU A 644 2.34 19.71 40.24
C LEU A 644 3.65 19.62 41.06
N GLN A 645 4.51 20.64 41.03
CA GLN A 645 5.67 20.73 41.93
C GLN A 645 5.23 20.76 43.41
N THR A 646 4.26 21.62 43.74
CA THR A 646 3.69 21.71 45.11
C THR A 646 3.03 20.39 45.55
N LEU A 647 2.52 19.60 44.60
CA LEU A 647 1.98 18.27 44.88
C LEU A 647 3.11 17.27 45.20
N LEU A 648 4.18 17.20 44.39
CA LEU A 648 5.34 16.34 44.64
C LEU A 648 5.99 16.58 46.01
N GLU A 649 5.96 17.82 46.51
CA GLU A 649 6.51 18.17 47.83
C GLU A 649 5.67 17.66 49.02
N ARG A 650 4.45 17.12 48.78
CA ARG A 650 3.66 16.44 49.82
C ARG A 650 4.24 15.06 50.13
N ARG A 651 4.65 14.84 51.38
CA ARG A 651 5.11 13.53 51.84
C ARG A 651 3.99 12.49 51.74
N ASN A 652 4.34 11.30 51.21
CA ASN A 652 3.51 10.10 51.00
C ASN A 652 2.79 9.98 49.63
N ILE A 653 3.36 10.50 48.54
CA ILE A 653 2.99 10.09 47.17
C ILE A 653 3.66 8.75 46.82
N ASP A 654 2.97 7.90 46.06
CA ASP A 654 3.49 6.62 45.53
C ASP A 654 4.68 6.87 44.56
N PRO A 655 5.82 6.15 44.65
CA PRO A 655 7.00 6.41 43.83
C PRO A 655 6.76 6.36 42.32
N ASP A 656 5.90 5.46 41.82
CA ASP A 656 5.61 5.35 40.39
C ASP A 656 4.79 6.57 39.92
N LEU A 657 3.92 7.08 40.80
CA LEU A 657 3.09 8.26 40.54
C LEU A 657 3.92 9.55 40.62
N SER A 658 4.92 9.62 41.52
CA SER A 658 5.92 10.70 41.52
C SER A 658 6.63 10.77 40.16
N ALA A 659 7.17 9.65 39.69
CA ALA A 659 7.83 9.56 38.39
C ALA A 659 6.89 9.86 37.20
N ALA A 660 5.59 9.57 37.31
CA ALA A 660 4.59 9.95 36.30
C ALA A 660 4.31 11.46 36.30
N ILE A 661 4.22 12.11 37.47
CA ILE A 661 4.03 13.56 37.61
C ILE A 661 5.28 14.31 37.12
N GLU A 662 6.47 13.88 37.53
CA GLU A 662 7.76 14.44 37.06
C GLU A 662 7.88 14.38 35.53
N ALA A 663 7.48 13.25 34.92
CA ALA A 663 7.46 13.10 33.47
C ALA A 663 6.44 14.06 32.81
N ARG A 664 5.24 14.23 33.37
CA ARG A 664 4.24 15.21 32.88
C ARG A 664 4.78 16.64 32.95
N MET A 665 5.40 17.02 34.07
CA MET A 665 6.01 18.34 34.25
C MET A 665 7.15 18.61 33.26
N LYS A 666 7.99 17.60 32.99
CA LYS A 666 9.03 17.69 31.96
C LYS A 666 8.43 17.90 30.57
N GLY A 667 7.35 17.19 30.24
CA GLY A 667 6.61 17.34 28.97
C GLY A 667 6.08 18.76 28.78
N LEU A 668 5.38 19.30 29.79
CA LEU A 668 4.88 20.68 29.77
C LEU A 668 6.01 21.71 29.54
N GLY A 669 7.16 21.52 30.21
CA GLY A 669 8.33 22.39 30.06
C GLY A 669 8.95 22.34 28.65
N THR A 670 8.99 21.16 28.00
CA THR A 670 9.42 21.07 26.61
C THR A 670 8.45 21.77 25.66
N THR A 671 7.14 21.59 25.84
CA THR A 671 6.11 22.19 24.99
C THR A 671 6.11 23.72 25.05
N GLU A 672 6.24 24.32 26.25
CA GLU A 672 6.37 25.78 26.40
C GLU A 672 7.66 26.32 25.76
N THR A 673 8.76 25.55 25.81
CA THR A 673 10.05 25.92 25.19
C THR A 673 9.94 25.93 23.66
N GLU A 674 9.28 24.93 23.07
CA GLU A 674 9.08 24.83 21.62
C GLU A 674 8.14 25.93 21.09
N ALA A 675 7.02 26.17 21.76
CA ALA A 675 6.09 27.25 21.41
C ALA A 675 6.74 28.64 21.55
N SER A 676 7.61 28.83 22.55
CA SER A 676 8.37 30.08 22.74
C SER A 676 9.41 30.30 21.64
N LEU A 677 10.09 29.24 21.20
CA LEU A 677 11.05 29.30 20.09
C LEU A 677 10.35 29.68 18.77
N GLU A 678 9.17 29.12 18.52
CA GLU A 678 8.40 29.44 17.31
C GLU A 678 7.83 30.86 17.34
N LEU A 679 7.38 31.35 18.50
CA LEU A 679 7.02 32.76 18.67
C LEU A 679 8.20 33.71 18.35
N GLU A 680 9.44 33.34 18.70
CA GLU A 680 10.62 34.11 18.31
C GLU A 680 10.97 34.00 16.81
N ASN A 681 10.68 32.85 16.16
CA ASN A 681 10.73 32.73 14.70
C ASN A 681 9.72 33.68 14.01
N CYS A 682 8.46 33.74 14.47
CA CYS A 682 7.46 34.69 13.95
C CYS A 682 7.97 36.14 14.05
N ARG A 683 8.46 36.52 15.23
CA ARG A 683 9.05 37.86 15.49
C ARG A 683 10.33 38.14 14.72
N ARG A 684 11.04 37.11 14.24
CA ARG A 684 12.15 37.28 13.27
C ARG A 684 11.61 37.59 11.88
N LEU A 685 10.65 36.81 11.39
CA LEU A 685 10.03 37.01 10.06
C LEU A 685 9.38 38.40 9.92
N LEU A 686 8.74 38.93 10.98
CA LEU A 686 8.24 40.31 11.01
C LEU A 686 9.38 41.35 10.84
N ARG A 687 10.51 41.17 11.52
CA ARG A 687 11.68 42.06 11.43
C ARG A 687 12.36 42.00 10.07
N ASP A 688 12.38 40.82 9.45
CA ASP A 688 12.90 40.59 8.09
C ASP A 688 11.93 41.09 7.00
N GLY A 689 10.72 41.53 7.38
CA GLY A 689 9.70 42.05 6.46
C GLY A 689 8.92 40.99 5.69
N ASN A 690 8.98 39.72 6.11
CA ASN A 690 8.27 38.60 5.50
C ASN A 690 6.93 38.34 6.22
N TRP A 691 5.98 39.26 6.02
CA TRP A 691 4.70 39.31 6.74
C TRP A 691 3.80 38.09 6.46
N GLU A 692 3.74 37.61 5.22
CA GLU A 692 2.90 36.45 4.84
C GLU A 692 3.38 35.15 5.51
N SER A 693 4.70 34.91 5.56
CA SER A 693 5.23 33.79 6.35
C SER A 693 5.05 34.00 7.85
N ALA A 694 5.24 35.22 8.37
CA ALA A 694 5.03 35.49 9.79
C ALA A 694 3.58 35.20 10.21
N GLU A 695 2.58 35.64 9.43
CA GLU A 695 1.17 35.34 9.64
C GLU A 695 0.89 33.83 9.62
N HIS A 696 1.42 33.09 8.64
CA HIS A 696 1.26 31.63 8.58
C HIS A 696 1.89 30.92 9.79
N HIS A 697 3.10 31.30 10.22
CA HIS A 697 3.74 30.72 11.40
C HIS A 697 2.97 31.06 12.69
N PHE A 698 2.39 32.27 12.82
CA PHE A 698 1.47 32.58 13.93
C PHE A 698 0.20 31.72 13.89
N GLU A 699 -0.43 31.53 12.73
CA GLU A 699 -1.61 30.66 12.62
C GLU A 699 -1.31 29.20 12.97
N ASP A 700 -0.18 28.65 12.51
CA ASP A 700 0.24 27.29 12.85
C ASP A 700 0.56 27.14 14.34
N LEU A 701 1.17 28.16 14.96
CA LEU A 701 1.41 28.20 16.41
C LEU A 701 0.09 28.22 17.21
N ILE A 702 -0.90 28.96 16.73
CA ILE A 702 -2.24 29.04 17.33
C ILE A 702 -3.05 27.75 17.11
N ARG A 703 -2.86 27.09 15.97
CA ARG A 703 -3.63 25.91 15.57
C ARG A 703 -3.23 24.61 16.29
N LYS A 704 -1.96 24.47 16.71
CA LYS A 704 -1.42 23.29 17.40
C LYS A 704 -2.06 23.07 18.78
N PRO A 705 -2.87 22.01 18.97
CA PRO A 705 -3.57 21.77 20.24
C PRO A 705 -2.63 21.67 21.45
N GLU A 706 -1.47 21.05 21.27
CA GLU A 706 -0.41 20.94 22.29
C GLU A 706 0.10 22.30 22.79
N TRP A 707 0.04 23.35 21.96
CA TRP A 707 0.54 24.67 22.31
C TRP A 707 -0.54 25.61 22.89
N GLN A 708 -1.84 25.28 22.77
CA GLN A 708 -2.95 26.15 23.18
C GLN A 708 -2.93 26.57 24.67
N ALA A 709 -2.37 25.74 25.55
CA ALA A 709 -2.25 26.08 26.97
C ALA A 709 -1.16 27.13 27.28
N THR A 710 -0.14 27.23 26.40
CA THR A 710 1.12 27.93 26.66
C THR A 710 0.98 29.45 26.85
N ALA A 711 1.97 30.07 27.48
CA ALA A 711 2.08 31.53 27.53
C ALA A 711 2.49 32.10 26.17
N ALA A 712 3.28 31.35 25.39
CA ALA A 712 3.63 31.70 24.01
C ALA A 712 2.38 31.83 23.11
N HIS A 713 1.44 30.88 23.17
CA HIS A 713 0.21 30.90 22.38
C HIS A 713 -0.66 32.14 22.64
N ARG A 714 -0.94 32.46 23.92
CA ARG A 714 -1.67 33.68 24.31
C ARG A 714 -0.99 34.98 23.86
N THR A 715 0.33 34.94 23.66
CA THR A 715 1.10 36.06 23.12
C THR A 715 1.01 36.13 21.59
N ALA A 716 1.06 34.97 20.91
CA ALA A 716 0.90 34.82 19.46
C ALA A 716 -0.48 35.30 18.96
N GLU A 717 -1.57 34.93 19.64
CA GLU A 717 -2.93 35.41 19.30
C GLU A 717 -3.00 36.95 19.25
N LYS A 718 -2.38 37.60 20.24
CA LYS A 718 -2.36 39.06 20.33
C LYS A 718 -1.50 39.70 19.24
N GLU A 719 -0.27 39.21 19.04
CA GLU A 719 0.63 39.76 18.03
C GLU A 719 0.07 39.57 16.60
N LEU A 720 -0.59 38.44 16.33
CA LEU A 720 -1.31 38.23 15.07
C LEU A 720 -2.48 39.21 14.88
N ALA A 721 -3.23 39.54 15.93
CA ALA A 721 -4.32 40.51 15.85
C ALA A 721 -3.82 41.95 15.57
N ASP A 722 -2.74 42.36 16.25
CA ASP A 722 -2.10 43.67 16.05
C ASP A 722 -1.47 43.80 14.64
N GLU A 723 -0.87 42.73 14.11
CA GLU A 723 -0.33 42.70 12.75
C GLU A 723 -1.42 42.63 11.66
N ARG A 724 -2.51 41.87 11.86
CA ARG A 724 -3.65 41.86 10.94
C ARG A 724 -4.28 43.24 10.77
N ALA A 725 -4.46 43.99 11.86
CA ALA A 725 -4.92 45.37 11.82
C ALA A 725 -3.96 46.28 11.03
N THR A 726 -2.65 46.04 11.14
CA THR A 726 -1.60 46.77 10.42
C THR A 726 -1.58 46.42 8.92
N SER A 727 -1.77 45.15 8.57
CA SER A 727 -1.85 44.64 7.19
C SER A 727 -3.04 45.24 6.43
N VAL A 728 -4.26 45.19 7.00
CA VAL A 728 -5.47 45.79 6.41
C VAL A 728 -5.28 47.28 6.14
N LYS A 729 -4.63 48.02 7.06
CA LYS A 729 -4.32 49.44 6.86
C LYS A 729 -3.35 49.67 5.70
N ARG A 730 -2.28 48.88 5.58
CA ARG A 730 -1.32 48.95 4.46
C ARG A 730 -1.99 48.64 3.12
N GLU A 731 -2.86 47.63 3.06
CA GLU A 731 -3.55 47.24 1.83
C GLU A 731 -4.58 48.30 1.39
N ALA A 732 -5.28 48.94 2.35
CA ALA A 732 -6.17 50.07 2.07
C ALA A 732 -5.41 51.27 1.48
N SER A 733 -4.31 51.70 2.10
CA SER A 733 -3.46 52.77 1.56
C SER A 733 -2.88 52.42 0.18
N ARG A 734 -2.50 51.15 -0.05
CA ARG A 734 -2.06 50.69 -1.38
C ARG A 734 -3.15 50.83 -2.44
N LYS A 735 -4.37 50.37 -2.15
CA LYS A 735 -5.52 50.48 -3.07
C LYS A 735 -5.89 51.94 -3.34
N GLU A 736 -5.76 52.84 -2.35
CA GLU A 736 -5.97 54.27 -2.57
C GLU A 736 -4.86 54.90 -3.41
N LEU A 737 -3.59 54.51 -3.22
CA LEU A 737 -2.47 54.94 -4.04
C LEU A 737 -2.63 54.52 -5.50
N GLU A 738 -2.97 53.25 -5.75
CA GLU A 738 -3.23 52.71 -7.10
C GLU A 738 -4.41 53.44 -7.77
N GLN A 739 -5.49 53.73 -7.04
CA GLN A 739 -6.60 54.55 -7.55
C GLN A 739 -6.22 56.01 -7.84
N ALA A 740 -5.40 56.63 -6.99
CA ALA A 740 -4.94 58.01 -7.20
C ALA A 740 -4.06 58.12 -8.46
N ILE A 741 -3.17 57.14 -8.68
CA ILE A 741 -2.35 57.04 -9.90
C ILE A 741 -3.23 56.85 -11.13
N ALA A 742 -4.18 55.92 -11.09
CA ALA A 742 -5.10 55.65 -12.22
C ALA A 742 -5.99 56.84 -12.61
N LYS A 743 -6.23 57.79 -11.69
CA LYS A 743 -6.96 59.04 -11.94
C LYS A 743 -6.05 60.23 -12.29
N GLY A 744 -4.73 60.07 -12.22
CA GLY A 744 -3.78 61.17 -12.37
C GLY A 744 -3.75 62.17 -11.20
N GLU A 745 -4.26 61.80 -10.01
CA GLU A 745 -4.27 62.63 -8.79
C GLU A 745 -2.88 62.68 -8.14
N THR A 746 -1.87 63.21 -8.86
CA THR A 746 -0.44 63.20 -8.48
C THR A 746 -0.16 63.69 -7.06
N SER A 747 -0.78 64.79 -6.63
CA SER A 747 -0.63 65.34 -5.27
C SER A 747 -1.13 64.37 -4.19
N ARG A 748 -2.24 63.67 -4.44
CA ARG A 748 -2.82 62.69 -3.50
C ARG A 748 -1.98 61.42 -3.49
N ALA A 749 -1.61 60.91 -4.65
CA ALA A 749 -0.70 59.77 -4.76
C ALA A 749 0.62 60.05 -4.01
N THR A 750 1.15 61.28 -4.08
CA THR A 750 2.38 61.67 -3.38
C THR A 750 2.20 61.75 -1.87
N ALA A 751 1.02 62.15 -1.38
CA ALA A 751 0.69 62.13 0.05
C ALA A 751 0.61 60.70 0.58
N ILE A 752 -0.17 59.83 -0.07
CA ILE A 752 -0.33 58.43 0.32
C ILE A 752 1.01 57.68 0.24
N ALA A 753 1.81 57.92 -0.80
CA ALA A 753 3.15 57.36 -0.92
C ALA A 753 4.05 57.74 0.27
N ARG A 754 4.00 58.99 0.75
CA ARG A 754 4.74 59.42 1.95
C ARG A 754 4.24 58.76 3.22
N GLU A 755 2.93 58.60 3.39
CA GLU A 755 2.34 57.89 4.54
C GLU A 755 2.72 56.39 4.55
N MET A 756 2.88 55.80 3.36
CA MET A 756 3.42 54.44 3.18
C MET A 756 4.96 54.36 3.24
N GLY A 757 5.67 55.47 3.48
CA GLY A 757 7.14 55.51 3.53
C GLY A 757 7.86 55.40 2.18
N LEU A 758 7.13 55.42 1.05
CA LEU A 758 7.67 55.34 -0.29
C LEU A 758 8.36 56.65 -0.69
N LYS A 759 9.61 56.55 -1.18
CA LYS A 759 10.43 57.71 -1.59
C LYS A 759 10.06 58.30 -2.96
N TYR A 760 9.21 57.62 -3.73
CA TYR A 760 8.86 57.96 -5.12
C TYR A 760 7.49 57.37 -5.49
N LEU A 761 6.77 58.01 -6.42
CA LEU A 761 5.54 57.48 -7.02
C LEU A 761 5.86 56.28 -7.93
N PRO A 762 5.08 55.19 -7.95
CA PRO A 762 5.19 54.12 -8.94
C PRO A 762 5.15 54.61 -10.40
N LEU A 763 5.74 53.85 -11.33
CA LEU A 763 5.76 54.16 -12.76
C LEU A 763 4.52 53.57 -13.46
N SER A 764 3.59 54.43 -13.89
CA SER A 764 2.49 54.07 -14.80
C SER A 764 3.00 53.95 -16.24
N ILE A 765 2.65 52.87 -16.94
CA ILE A 765 2.95 52.62 -18.35
C ILE A 765 1.63 52.46 -19.08
N GLU A 766 1.34 53.37 -20.00
CA GLU A 766 0.08 53.49 -20.73
C GLU A 766 0.34 53.43 -22.24
N SER A 767 -0.56 52.82 -23.01
CA SER A 767 -0.47 52.84 -24.47
C SER A 767 -1.78 53.27 -25.12
N ILE A 768 -1.68 53.79 -26.35
CA ILE A 768 -2.82 54.13 -27.20
C ILE A 768 -2.70 53.30 -28.50
N PRO A 769 -3.59 52.33 -28.76
CA PRO A 769 -4.62 51.82 -27.85
C PRO A 769 -4.04 51.06 -26.65
N THR A 770 -4.87 50.85 -25.62
CA THR A 770 -4.53 50.09 -24.40
C THR A 770 -4.51 48.57 -24.65
N GLY A 771 -3.94 47.81 -23.71
CA GLY A 771 -3.83 46.35 -23.79
C GLY A 771 -2.54 45.84 -24.46
N ALA A 772 -1.59 46.73 -24.76
CA ALA A 772 -0.29 46.35 -25.28
C ALA A 772 0.51 45.60 -24.21
N GLU A 773 1.16 44.51 -24.59
CA GLU A 773 2.09 43.79 -23.72
C GLU A 773 3.33 44.63 -23.45
N VAL A 774 3.73 44.71 -22.18
CA VAL A 774 4.96 45.38 -21.76
C VAL A 774 6.04 44.32 -21.58
N TRP A 775 7.15 44.44 -22.31
CA TRP A 775 8.30 43.54 -22.24
C TRP A 775 9.56 44.30 -21.80
N GLN A 776 10.46 43.61 -21.11
CA GLN A 776 11.80 44.08 -20.76
C GLN A 776 12.79 42.97 -21.15
N GLY A 777 13.45 43.15 -22.29
CA GLY A 777 14.20 42.07 -22.94
C GLY A 777 13.29 40.86 -23.24
N SER A 778 13.68 39.68 -22.78
CA SER A 778 12.89 38.45 -22.93
C SER A 778 11.75 38.29 -21.92
N LYS A 779 11.62 39.16 -20.91
CA LYS A 779 10.62 39.04 -19.84
C LYS A 779 9.38 39.90 -20.13
N LYS A 780 8.21 39.28 -20.26
CA LYS A 780 6.92 39.97 -20.21
C LYS A 780 6.65 40.45 -18.78
N LEU A 781 6.41 41.76 -18.61
CA LEU A 781 6.10 42.40 -17.32
C LEU A 781 4.59 42.52 -17.07
N GLY A 782 3.77 42.60 -18.12
CA GLY A 782 2.32 42.73 -18.00
C GLY A 782 1.67 43.25 -19.29
N THR A 783 0.56 43.97 -19.15
CA THR A 783 -0.19 44.64 -20.24
C THR A 783 -0.63 46.03 -19.80
N THR A 784 -0.64 47.02 -20.70
CA THR A 784 -1.02 48.40 -20.39
C THR A 784 -2.54 48.55 -20.11
N PRO A 785 -2.96 49.38 -19.14
CA PRO A 785 -2.12 50.16 -18.22
C PRO A 785 -1.44 49.28 -17.16
N LEU A 786 -0.13 49.45 -16.98
CA LEU A 786 0.71 48.68 -16.06
C LEU A 786 1.43 49.61 -15.08
N VAL A 787 1.42 49.29 -13.78
CA VAL A 787 2.11 50.08 -12.76
C VAL A 787 3.30 49.31 -12.19
N LEU A 788 4.50 49.88 -12.24
CA LEU A 788 5.75 49.27 -11.77
C LEU A 788 6.35 50.01 -10.57
N ASN A 789 6.62 49.29 -9.49
CA ASN A 789 7.27 49.79 -8.28
C ASN A 789 8.81 49.79 -8.42
N LEU A 790 9.33 50.58 -9.36
CA LEU A 790 10.78 50.69 -9.61
C LEU A 790 11.43 51.86 -8.86
N PRO A 791 12.65 51.71 -8.31
CA PRO A 791 13.43 52.83 -7.80
C PRO A 791 13.69 53.93 -8.84
N ALA A 792 13.90 55.16 -8.36
CA ALA A 792 14.09 56.32 -9.24
C ALA A 792 15.37 56.25 -10.10
N ALA A 793 16.40 55.51 -9.67
CA ALA A 793 17.60 55.24 -10.47
C ALA A 793 17.27 54.26 -11.61
N ASP A 794 16.75 53.08 -11.26
CA ASP A 794 16.43 51.96 -12.15
C ASP A 794 15.49 52.35 -13.32
N ARG A 795 14.69 53.41 -13.16
CA ARG A 795 13.82 53.97 -14.22
C ARG A 795 14.59 54.62 -15.37
N VAL A 796 15.78 55.17 -15.11
CA VAL A 796 16.58 55.86 -16.12
C VAL A 796 17.12 54.83 -17.13
N ASP A 797 17.61 53.71 -16.61
CA ASP A 797 18.14 52.59 -17.39
C ASP A 797 17.03 51.64 -17.92
N LEU A 798 15.80 51.75 -17.41
CA LEU A 798 14.65 50.98 -17.88
C LEU A 798 14.38 51.28 -19.37
N THR A 799 14.59 50.27 -20.21
CA THR A 799 14.04 50.23 -21.57
C THR A 799 12.97 49.14 -21.64
N ILE A 800 11.78 49.50 -22.08
CA ILE A 800 10.66 48.58 -22.32
C ILE A 800 10.34 48.50 -23.81
N GLU A 801 9.79 47.37 -24.21
CA GLU A 801 9.26 47.11 -25.54
C GLU A 801 7.74 46.90 -25.43
N LEU A 802 6.96 47.72 -26.13
CA LEU A 802 5.51 47.59 -26.21
C LEU A 802 5.13 46.80 -27.45
N ARG A 803 4.42 45.68 -27.26
CA ARG A 803 3.93 44.80 -28.34
C ARG A 803 2.41 44.71 -28.32
N LEU A 804 1.76 44.88 -29.47
CA LEU A 804 0.32 44.64 -29.62
C LEU A 804 0.03 44.08 -31.02
N SER A 805 -0.78 43.04 -31.11
CA SER A 805 -1.11 42.41 -32.40
C SER A 805 -1.77 43.43 -33.35
N GLY A 806 -1.30 43.50 -34.60
CA GLY A 806 -1.72 44.51 -35.58
C GLY A 806 -1.05 45.88 -35.42
N TYR A 807 -0.10 46.05 -34.50
CA TYR A 807 0.65 47.29 -34.30
C TYR A 807 2.16 47.05 -34.38
N GLN A 808 2.91 48.10 -34.74
CA GLN A 808 4.37 48.07 -34.72
C GLN A 808 4.87 48.04 -33.27
N THR A 809 5.85 47.17 -33.02
CA THR A 809 6.64 47.16 -31.79
C THR A 809 7.24 48.55 -31.52
N LYS A 810 7.10 49.07 -30.29
CA LYS A 810 7.64 50.38 -29.91
C LYS A 810 8.50 50.29 -28.66
N ASN A 811 9.79 50.62 -28.80
CA ASN A 811 10.72 50.72 -27.69
C ASN A 811 10.57 52.08 -27.01
N VAL A 812 10.57 52.09 -25.67
CA VAL A 812 10.36 53.28 -24.85
C VAL A 812 11.31 53.26 -23.65
N SER A 813 11.94 54.38 -23.32
CA SER A 813 12.78 54.51 -22.12
C SER A 813 11.98 55.12 -20.96
N GLY A 814 12.14 54.55 -19.76
CA GLY A 814 11.57 55.10 -18.52
C GLY A 814 12.04 56.52 -18.19
N ALA A 815 13.19 56.95 -18.73
CA ALA A 815 13.66 58.32 -18.65
C ALA A 815 12.75 59.34 -19.37
N THR A 816 11.86 58.89 -20.26
CA THR A 816 10.88 59.74 -20.96
C THR A 816 9.53 59.87 -20.24
N ALA A 817 9.41 59.37 -19.00
CA ALA A 817 8.18 59.44 -18.23
C ALA A 817 7.84 60.88 -17.80
N GLU A 818 6.63 61.34 -18.13
CA GLU A 818 6.02 62.58 -17.66
C GLU A 818 6.08 62.63 -16.12
N GLY A 819 6.66 63.70 -15.58
CA GLY A 819 6.87 63.88 -14.14
C GLY A 819 7.73 62.80 -13.45
N GLY A 820 8.42 61.94 -14.21
CA GLY A 820 9.17 60.78 -13.69
C GLY A 820 8.29 59.59 -13.25
N TRP A 821 6.98 59.61 -13.53
CA TRP A 821 6.04 58.58 -13.08
C TRP A 821 5.03 58.10 -14.13
N ARG A 822 4.85 58.77 -15.27
CA ARG A 822 3.86 58.36 -16.29
C ARG A 822 4.44 58.25 -17.69
N LEU A 823 4.35 57.07 -18.29
CA LEU A 823 4.93 56.75 -19.59
C LEU A 823 3.84 56.39 -20.60
N LEU A 824 3.31 57.40 -21.30
CA LEU A 824 2.22 57.26 -22.28
C LEU A 824 2.77 57.13 -23.71
N THR A 825 2.43 56.05 -24.41
CA THR A 825 2.95 55.78 -25.77
C THR A 825 1.86 55.42 -26.79
N ALA A 826 1.72 56.21 -27.84
CA ALA A 826 0.91 55.85 -29.00
C ALA A 826 1.63 54.82 -29.89
N LEU A 827 0.93 53.74 -30.24
CA LEU A 827 1.38 52.68 -31.14
C LEU A 827 0.85 52.92 -32.56
N GLU A 828 1.66 52.59 -33.57
CA GLU A 828 1.34 52.78 -34.98
C GLU A 828 0.84 51.46 -35.57
N ARG A 829 -0.23 51.49 -36.38
CA ARG A 829 -0.83 50.26 -36.92
C ARG A 829 0.12 49.62 -37.95
N ALA A 830 0.42 48.34 -37.78
CA ALA A 830 1.21 47.57 -38.73
C ALA A 830 0.30 47.09 -39.88
N PRO A 831 0.74 47.19 -41.15
CA PRO A 831 0.06 46.49 -42.23
C PRO A 831 0.30 44.97 -42.11
N ALA A 832 -0.71 44.19 -42.46
CA ALA A 832 -0.64 42.73 -42.57
C ALA A 832 0.27 42.28 -43.74
N ALA A 833 0.29 43.07 -44.81
CA ALA A 833 1.28 42.99 -45.89
C ALA A 833 1.64 44.38 -46.40
N HIS A 834 2.93 44.60 -46.68
CA HIS A 834 3.44 45.81 -47.33
C HIS A 834 4.33 45.43 -48.49
N VAL A 835 4.12 46.05 -49.65
CA VAL A 835 4.82 45.76 -50.90
C VAL A 835 5.18 47.06 -51.60
N ASP A 836 6.40 47.16 -52.12
CA ASP A 836 6.79 48.23 -53.03
C ASP A 836 6.83 47.68 -54.45
N LEU A 837 5.98 48.22 -55.34
CA LEU A 837 5.96 47.85 -56.76
C LEU A 837 7.12 48.48 -57.55
N GLY A 838 7.83 49.46 -56.99
CA GLY A 838 8.97 50.14 -57.63
C GLY A 838 8.60 50.92 -58.91
N LYS A 839 7.32 51.28 -59.06
CA LYS A 839 6.74 51.93 -60.25
C LYS A 839 5.66 52.92 -59.84
N THR A 840 5.62 54.08 -60.48
CA THR A 840 4.50 55.02 -60.34
C THR A 840 3.18 54.36 -60.76
N VAL A 841 2.17 54.40 -59.90
CA VAL A 841 0.82 53.85 -60.14
C VAL A 841 -0.14 55.01 -60.37
N THR A 842 -1.01 54.89 -61.38
CA THR A 842 -1.96 55.95 -61.78
C THR A 842 -3.39 55.44 -61.91
N GLY A 843 -3.59 54.15 -62.22
CA GLY A 843 -4.92 53.55 -62.32
C GLY A 843 -5.59 53.44 -60.96
N ARG A 844 -6.87 53.79 -60.86
CA ARG A 844 -7.65 53.68 -59.62
C ARG A 844 -7.64 52.23 -59.10
N PRO A 845 -7.28 51.98 -57.83
CA PRO A 845 -7.34 50.63 -57.24
C PRO A 845 -8.73 49.99 -57.33
N SER A 846 -8.75 48.67 -57.43
CA SER A 846 -9.99 47.88 -57.59
C SER A 846 -9.85 46.50 -56.93
N SER A 847 -10.97 45.88 -56.57
CA SER A 847 -11.04 44.58 -55.87
C SER A 847 -11.66 43.54 -56.79
N ILE A 848 -10.88 42.53 -57.18
CA ILE A 848 -11.30 41.46 -58.09
C ILE A 848 -10.78 40.14 -57.57
N LYS A 849 -11.69 39.20 -57.27
CA LYS A 849 -11.37 37.83 -56.82
C LYS A 849 -10.33 37.80 -55.69
N ASP A 850 -10.62 38.57 -54.63
CA ASP A 850 -9.80 38.73 -53.42
C ASP A 850 -8.35 39.19 -53.66
N ARG A 851 -8.15 40.01 -54.71
CA ARG A 851 -6.89 40.69 -55.01
C ARG A 851 -7.09 42.20 -55.22
N LEU A 852 -6.08 42.97 -54.81
CA LEU A 852 -5.94 44.38 -55.18
C LEU A 852 -5.46 44.45 -56.63
N TRP A 853 -6.20 45.12 -57.51
CA TRP A 853 -5.75 45.43 -58.86
C TRP A 853 -5.37 46.91 -59.00
N ALA A 854 -4.17 47.15 -59.51
CA ALA A 854 -3.58 48.47 -59.75
C ALA A 854 -2.85 48.48 -61.10
N SER A 855 -2.63 49.66 -61.69
CA SER A 855 -2.01 49.77 -63.03
C SER A 855 -1.23 51.06 -63.25
N ASN A 856 -0.30 50.99 -64.21
CA ASN A 856 0.43 52.12 -64.77
C ASN A 856 0.40 52.04 -66.31
N ARG A 857 1.09 52.95 -67.02
CA ARG A 857 1.13 52.98 -68.51
C ARG A 857 1.67 51.72 -69.21
N SER A 858 2.29 50.79 -68.49
CA SER A 858 3.05 49.66 -69.05
C SER A 858 2.68 48.30 -68.46
N GLN A 859 2.11 48.29 -67.25
CA GLN A 859 1.92 47.09 -66.45
C GLN A 859 0.63 47.17 -65.62
N ALA A 860 0.00 46.02 -65.42
CA ALA A 860 -1.02 45.81 -64.40
C ALA A 860 -0.48 44.86 -63.32
N PHE A 861 -0.94 45.07 -62.09
CA PHE A 861 -0.54 44.32 -60.91
C PHE A 861 -1.78 43.79 -60.21
N ALA A 862 -1.77 42.52 -59.81
CA ALA A 862 -2.73 41.93 -58.89
C ALA A 862 -2.00 41.44 -57.63
N ILE A 863 -2.33 42.01 -56.48
CA ILE A 863 -1.69 41.74 -55.20
C ILE A 863 -2.63 40.92 -54.31
N THR A 864 -2.17 39.79 -53.77
CA THR A 864 -2.93 38.94 -52.85
C THR A 864 -3.07 39.59 -51.47
N LEU A 865 -3.97 39.06 -50.62
CA LEU A 865 -4.10 39.50 -49.21
C LEU A 865 -2.82 39.28 -48.37
N GLN A 866 -1.87 38.49 -48.87
CA GLN A 866 -0.57 38.18 -48.28
C GLN A 866 0.56 39.06 -48.83
N GLY A 867 0.33 39.82 -49.91
CA GLY A 867 1.33 40.65 -50.57
C GLY A 867 2.03 40.02 -51.77
N ASP A 868 1.62 38.83 -52.24
CA ASP A 868 2.16 38.24 -53.47
C ASP A 868 1.72 39.07 -54.68
N VAL A 869 2.66 39.51 -55.52
CA VAL A 869 2.38 40.29 -56.72
C VAL A 869 2.41 39.42 -57.97
N GLN A 870 1.31 39.43 -58.72
CA GLN A 870 1.30 38.98 -60.11
C GLN A 870 1.29 40.20 -61.04
N THR A 871 2.26 40.27 -61.96
CA THR A 871 2.41 41.38 -62.90
C THR A 871 2.11 40.91 -64.33
N TRP A 872 1.43 41.75 -65.11
CA TRP A 872 1.24 41.59 -66.55
C TRP A 872 1.75 42.81 -67.28
N GLU A 873 2.57 42.61 -68.31
CA GLU A 873 3.10 43.69 -69.15
C GLU A 873 2.22 43.89 -70.38
N PHE A 874 2.03 45.15 -70.79
CA PHE A 874 1.18 45.49 -71.94
C PHE A 874 1.91 45.40 -73.29
N GLU A 875 3.20 45.05 -73.25
CA GLU A 875 4.04 44.82 -74.42
C GLU A 875 3.98 43.33 -74.79
N SER A 876 3.27 42.99 -75.87
CA SER A 876 3.20 41.63 -76.41
C SER A 876 3.66 41.60 -77.86
N GLY A 877 4.82 40.96 -78.09
CA GLY A 877 5.47 40.89 -79.40
C GLY A 877 6.25 42.16 -79.80
N ALA A 878 7.20 42.01 -80.72
CA ALA A 878 8.07 43.09 -81.16
C ALA A 878 7.30 44.16 -81.96
N GLY A 879 6.92 45.25 -81.30
CA GLY A 879 6.26 46.41 -81.91
C GLY A 879 5.35 47.19 -80.96
N ASN A 880 4.82 46.56 -79.91
CA ASN A 880 3.92 47.19 -78.93
C ASN A 880 4.71 47.81 -77.77
N SER A 881 4.93 49.13 -77.79
CA SER A 881 5.49 49.85 -76.63
C SER A 881 4.45 50.09 -75.53
N ALA A 882 4.92 50.43 -74.33
CA ALA A 882 4.13 51.07 -73.28
C ALA A 882 3.23 52.20 -73.81
N LEU A 883 2.13 52.44 -73.10
CA LEU A 883 1.15 53.49 -73.41
C LEU A 883 1.80 54.88 -73.31
N ASN A 884 1.33 55.76 -74.19
CA ASN A 884 1.66 57.17 -74.24
C ASN A 884 1.01 57.90 -73.07
N ASP A 885 -0.27 57.61 -72.82
CA ASP A 885 -1.06 58.18 -71.72
C ASP A 885 -1.00 57.34 -70.44
N PRO A 886 -1.11 57.95 -69.25
CA PRO A 886 -1.35 57.23 -68.01
C PRO A 886 -2.75 56.56 -68.03
N ILE A 887 -2.84 55.36 -67.44
CA ILE A 887 -4.13 54.76 -67.12
C ILE A 887 -4.69 55.42 -65.85
N TYR A 888 -5.98 55.79 -65.89
CA TYR A 888 -6.74 56.21 -64.70
C TYR A 888 -7.90 55.26 -64.40
N ALA A 889 -8.46 54.58 -65.41
CA ALA A 889 -9.58 53.66 -65.24
C ALA A 889 -9.26 52.52 -64.27
N PRO A 890 -10.16 52.19 -63.32
CA PRO A 890 -10.01 51.00 -62.49
C PRO A 890 -10.22 49.74 -63.34
N ALA A 891 -9.60 48.63 -62.91
CA ALA A 891 -9.83 47.34 -63.55
C ALA A 891 -11.24 46.83 -63.27
N VAL A 892 -11.84 46.16 -64.25
CA VAL A 892 -13.15 45.49 -64.13
C VAL A 892 -13.03 44.05 -64.61
N ALA A 893 -13.68 43.12 -63.91
CA ALA A 893 -13.72 41.71 -64.30
C ALA A 893 -15.03 41.33 -64.96
N LYS A 894 -14.92 40.51 -66.00
CA LYS A 894 -16.03 39.73 -66.57
C LYS A 894 -15.52 38.29 -66.72
N ASP A 895 -16.20 37.37 -66.05
CA ASP A 895 -15.83 35.96 -65.98
C ASP A 895 -14.37 35.76 -65.50
N ASP A 896 -13.52 35.11 -66.28
CA ASP A 896 -12.07 34.94 -66.02
C ASP A 896 -11.17 35.95 -66.75
N VAL A 897 -11.73 37.09 -67.19
CA VAL A 897 -11.01 38.13 -67.92
C VAL A 897 -11.12 39.48 -67.20
N VAL A 898 -10.00 40.17 -67.05
CA VAL A 898 -9.92 41.54 -66.51
C VAL A 898 -9.71 42.52 -67.65
N TYR A 899 -10.42 43.64 -67.62
CA TYR A 899 -10.34 44.72 -68.60
C TYR A 899 -9.92 46.01 -67.91
N ILE A 900 -9.02 46.76 -68.55
CA ILE A 900 -8.56 48.08 -68.10
C ILE A 900 -8.65 49.02 -69.30
N ALA A 901 -9.61 49.94 -69.30
CA ALA A 901 -9.76 50.93 -70.36
C ALA A 901 -8.64 51.99 -70.30
N THR A 902 -8.39 52.65 -71.43
CA THR A 902 -7.34 53.67 -71.57
C THR A 902 -7.86 54.88 -72.32
N ARG A 903 -7.04 55.95 -72.39
CA ARG A 903 -7.31 57.13 -73.23
C ARG A 903 -7.04 56.89 -74.71
N GLU A 904 -6.26 55.87 -75.07
CA GLU A 904 -5.76 55.61 -76.43
C GLU A 904 -6.75 54.80 -77.31
N ASN A 905 -8.06 54.92 -77.06
CA ASN A 905 -9.11 54.15 -77.74
C ASN A 905 -8.88 52.62 -77.74
N ILE A 906 -8.31 52.10 -76.65
CA ILE A 906 -8.16 50.66 -76.39
C ILE A 906 -8.49 50.32 -74.93
N ALA A 907 -8.83 49.06 -74.70
CA ALA A 907 -8.78 48.41 -73.39
C ALA A 907 -7.71 47.30 -73.40
N ILE A 908 -6.92 47.24 -72.32
CA ILE A 908 -6.06 46.09 -72.05
C ILE A 908 -6.94 44.96 -71.51
N ARG A 909 -6.96 43.84 -72.21
CA ARG A 909 -7.67 42.61 -71.86
C ARG A 909 -6.67 41.59 -71.32
N ILE A 910 -6.87 41.14 -70.10
CA ILE A 910 -5.97 40.26 -69.35
C ILE A 910 -6.71 38.95 -69.04
N GLY A 911 -6.23 37.84 -69.60
CA GLY A 911 -6.71 36.48 -69.33
C GLY A 911 -5.54 35.49 -69.30
N LYS A 912 -5.57 34.47 -70.17
CA LYS A 912 -4.39 33.62 -70.44
C LYS A 912 -3.28 34.37 -71.19
N THR A 913 -3.65 35.46 -71.84
CA THR A 913 -2.87 36.33 -72.72
C THR A 913 -3.14 37.79 -72.33
N VAL A 914 -2.25 38.70 -72.72
CA VAL A 914 -2.46 40.16 -72.63
C VAL A 914 -2.70 40.70 -74.04
N GLU A 915 -3.90 41.23 -74.25
CA GLU A 915 -4.42 41.64 -75.56
C GLU A 915 -4.82 43.12 -75.51
N ARG A 916 -4.59 43.86 -76.60
CA ARG A 916 -5.10 45.23 -76.77
C ARG A 916 -6.36 45.16 -77.63
N VAL A 917 -7.52 45.32 -77.00
CA VAL A 917 -8.83 45.32 -77.67
C VAL A 917 -9.20 46.78 -77.98
N PRO A 918 -9.63 47.13 -79.19
CA PRO A 918 -10.10 48.48 -79.50
C PRO A 918 -11.29 48.91 -78.62
N THR A 919 -11.44 50.21 -78.41
CA THR A 919 -12.69 50.83 -77.95
C THR A 919 -13.11 51.90 -78.94
N ALA A 920 -14.41 52.21 -79.00
CA ALA A 920 -14.91 53.29 -79.86
C ALA A 920 -14.62 54.70 -79.31
N GLY A 921 -14.13 54.81 -78.06
CA GLY A 921 -13.63 56.05 -77.46
C GLY A 921 -12.72 55.78 -76.25
N GLY A 922 -11.89 56.75 -75.86
CA GLY A 922 -11.01 56.69 -74.70
C GLY A 922 -11.68 57.14 -73.41
N THR A 923 -11.30 56.57 -72.26
CA THR A 923 -11.96 56.85 -70.97
C THR A 923 -11.04 56.69 -69.75
N ASP A 924 -11.36 57.44 -68.69
CA ASP A 924 -10.80 57.31 -67.34
C ASP A 924 -11.72 56.50 -66.38
N LEU A 925 -12.81 55.94 -66.90
CA LEU A 925 -13.82 55.18 -66.16
C LEU A 925 -13.77 53.69 -66.53
N ALA A 926 -14.35 52.83 -65.69
CA ALA A 926 -14.38 51.39 -65.98
C ALA A 926 -15.32 51.12 -67.18
N PRO A 927 -14.96 50.24 -68.12
CA PRO A 927 -15.85 49.87 -69.22
C PRO A 927 -17.01 49.00 -68.73
N ALA A 928 -18.20 49.22 -69.26
CA ALA A 928 -19.30 48.28 -69.15
C ALA A 928 -19.15 47.17 -70.20
N ILE A 929 -19.45 45.93 -69.80
CA ILE A 929 -19.31 44.75 -70.66
C ILE A 929 -20.68 44.09 -70.81
N PHE A 930 -21.30 44.28 -71.97
CA PHE A 930 -22.61 43.73 -72.29
C PHE A 930 -22.47 42.51 -73.21
N GLU A 931 -23.27 41.48 -72.97
CA GLU A 931 -23.30 40.27 -73.79
C GLU A 931 -24.73 40.00 -74.22
N SER A 932 -24.93 39.73 -75.51
CA SER A 932 -26.27 39.58 -76.07
C SER A 932 -26.93 38.26 -75.63
N PRO A 933 -28.07 38.28 -74.92
CA PRO A 933 -28.91 37.09 -74.73
C PRO A 933 -29.52 36.54 -76.04
N LEU A 934 -29.42 37.27 -77.16
CA LEU A 934 -30.02 36.92 -78.46
C LEU A 934 -28.98 36.41 -79.48
N LEU A 935 -27.70 36.74 -79.33
CA LEU A 935 -26.63 36.45 -80.29
C LEU A 935 -25.42 35.89 -79.55
N ILE A 936 -25.20 34.58 -79.71
CA ILE A 936 -24.14 33.81 -79.02
C ILE A 936 -22.76 34.47 -79.24
N ASP A 937 -22.05 34.66 -78.13
CA ASP A 937 -20.75 35.34 -78.01
C ASP A 937 -20.68 36.78 -78.54
N ARG A 938 -21.82 37.44 -78.82
CA ARG A 938 -21.80 38.86 -79.23
C ARG A 938 -21.66 39.75 -77.99
N ARG A 939 -20.45 40.27 -77.79
CA ARG A 939 -20.12 41.17 -76.67
C ARG A 939 -19.91 42.60 -77.16
N PHE A 940 -20.52 43.56 -76.47
CA PHE A 940 -20.24 44.98 -76.62
C PHE A 940 -19.38 45.47 -75.45
N LEU A 941 -18.28 46.13 -75.79
CA LEU A 941 -17.46 46.90 -74.85
C LEU A 941 -17.93 48.36 -74.91
N ILE A 942 -18.41 48.87 -73.78
CA ILE A 942 -19.15 50.14 -73.69
C ILE A 942 -18.42 51.09 -72.75
N VAL A 943 -18.16 52.31 -73.21
CA VAL A 943 -17.29 53.29 -72.53
C VAL A 943 -17.90 54.69 -72.52
N SER A 944 -17.87 55.31 -71.34
CA SER A 944 -18.16 56.73 -71.13
C SER A 944 -16.97 57.55 -71.63
N GLY A 945 -17.05 58.08 -72.85
CA GLY A 945 -15.93 58.73 -73.52
C GLY A 945 -15.53 60.07 -72.91
N LEU A 946 -14.24 60.43 -73.05
CA LEU A 946 -13.71 61.76 -72.72
C LEU A 946 -14.20 62.88 -73.68
N ASP A 947 -14.88 62.50 -74.76
CA ASP A 947 -15.64 63.38 -75.65
C ASP A 947 -17.09 63.63 -75.18
N ASN A 948 -17.44 63.17 -73.97
CA ASN A 948 -18.77 63.22 -73.35
C ASN A 948 -19.87 62.44 -74.10
N ALA A 949 -19.51 61.54 -75.01
CA ALA A 949 -20.45 60.59 -75.62
C ALA A 949 -20.32 59.19 -74.98
N LEU A 950 -21.42 58.45 -74.89
CA LEU A 950 -21.37 57.02 -74.56
C LEU A 950 -21.15 56.25 -75.86
N HIS A 951 -20.09 55.44 -75.90
CA HIS A 951 -19.76 54.61 -77.07
C HIS A 951 -19.93 53.13 -76.75
N GLY A 952 -20.42 52.35 -77.70
CA GLY A 952 -20.43 50.90 -77.65
C GLY A 952 -19.79 50.29 -78.90
N MET A 953 -18.97 49.25 -78.72
CA MET A 953 -18.28 48.57 -79.81
C MET A 953 -18.39 47.05 -79.68
N ASP A 954 -18.79 46.37 -80.76
CA ASP A 954 -18.80 44.91 -80.85
C ASP A 954 -17.35 44.36 -80.88
N GLU A 955 -16.98 43.53 -79.89
CA GLU A 955 -15.61 42.99 -79.76
C GLU A 955 -15.20 42.13 -80.98
N ARG A 956 -16.16 41.49 -81.65
CA ARG A 956 -15.90 40.68 -82.86
C ARG A 956 -15.90 41.51 -84.14
N HIS A 957 -16.58 42.65 -84.14
CA HIS A 957 -16.71 43.52 -85.31
C HIS A 957 -16.48 44.99 -84.90
N PRO A 958 -15.22 45.46 -84.76
CA PRO A 958 -14.93 46.83 -84.33
C PRO A 958 -15.54 47.94 -85.20
N THR A 959 -15.91 47.63 -86.45
CA THR A 959 -16.66 48.51 -87.37
C THR A 959 -18.17 48.58 -87.09
N SER A 960 -18.70 47.74 -86.20
CA SER A 960 -20.07 47.76 -85.69
C SER A 960 -20.09 48.47 -84.34
N ASN A 961 -19.80 49.77 -84.35
CA ASN A 961 -19.89 50.65 -83.19
C ASN A 961 -21.13 51.55 -83.24
N TRP A 962 -21.47 52.11 -82.08
CA TRP A 962 -22.47 53.18 -81.92
C TRP A 962 -21.94 54.22 -80.93
N ALA A 963 -22.43 55.46 -81.06
CA ALA A 963 -22.12 56.56 -80.15
C ALA A 963 -23.38 57.40 -79.92
N THR A 964 -23.58 57.90 -78.70
CA THR A 964 -24.61 58.90 -78.42
C THR A 964 -24.19 60.29 -78.88
N ALA A 965 -25.12 61.25 -78.87
CA ALA A 965 -24.73 62.65 -78.91
C ALA A 965 -23.84 62.99 -77.67
N PRO A 966 -22.80 63.82 -77.82
CA PRO A 966 -22.04 64.37 -76.71
C PRO A 966 -22.92 65.20 -75.75
N GLY A 967 -22.67 65.08 -74.45
CA GLY A 967 -23.34 65.85 -73.39
C GLY A 967 -22.36 66.51 -72.42
N GLN A 968 -22.69 66.47 -71.14
CA GLN A 968 -21.74 66.79 -70.06
C GLN A 968 -20.86 65.57 -69.72
N ALA A 969 -19.75 65.81 -69.02
CA ALA A 969 -18.86 64.73 -68.58
C ALA A 969 -19.62 63.70 -67.72
N PHE A 970 -19.25 62.42 -67.85
CA PHE A 970 -19.85 61.34 -67.06
C PHE A 970 -19.33 61.35 -65.63
N ALA A 971 -20.23 61.27 -64.65
CA ALA A 971 -19.88 61.30 -63.23
C ALA A 971 -19.55 59.92 -62.64
N ALA A 972 -19.88 58.84 -63.34
CA ALA A 972 -19.52 57.46 -62.99
C ALA A 972 -19.43 56.56 -64.22
N SER A 973 -18.79 55.40 -64.05
CA SER A 973 -18.76 54.32 -65.04
C SER A 973 -20.18 53.90 -65.46
N PRO A 974 -20.39 53.52 -66.74
CA PRO A 974 -21.67 52.97 -67.18
C PRO A 974 -21.97 51.63 -66.50
N VAL A 975 -23.25 51.32 -66.28
CA VAL A 975 -23.70 50.05 -65.69
C VAL A 975 -24.77 49.37 -66.54
N ILE A 976 -24.75 48.04 -66.60
CA ILE A 976 -25.72 47.23 -67.36
C ILE A 976 -26.91 46.85 -66.46
N SER A 977 -28.11 47.25 -66.85
CA SER A 977 -29.39 46.89 -66.22
C SER A 977 -30.29 46.19 -67.25
N GLY A 978 -30.11 44.87 -67.39
CA GLY A 978 -30.73 44.09 -68.47
C GLY A 978 -30.12 44.44 -69.83
N ASP A 979 -30.97 44.72 -70.83
CA ASP A 979 -30.57 45.19 -72.16
C ASP A 979 -30.20 46.69 -72.23
N ALA A 980 -30.27 47.41 -71.11
CA ALA A 980 -29.99 48.84 -71.01
C ALA A 980 -28.65 49.14 -70.32
N VAL A 981 -27.97 50.17 -70.80
CA VAL A 981 -26.86 50.86 -70.14
C VAL A 981 -27.44 52.07 -69.40
N LEU A 982 -27.13 52.19 -68.11
CA LEU A 982 -27.44 53.39 -67.33
C LEU A 982 -26.19 54.25 -67.24
N THR A 983 -26.36 55.56 -67.46
CA THR A 983 -25.30 56.57 -67.35
C THR A 983 -25.77 57.77 -66.55
N VAL A 984 -24.85 58.41 -65.82
CA VAL A 984 -25.05 59.69 -65.14
C VAL A 984 -24.01 60.71 -65.59
N GLN A 985 -24.45 61.92 -65.89
CA GLN A 985 -23.59 63.07 -66.21
C GLN A 985 -23.50 64.05 -65.03
N VAL A 986 -22.44 64.86 -64.98
CA VAL A 986 -22.10 65.76 -63.86
C VAL A 986 -23.17 66.82 -63.57
N ASP A 987 -24.02 67.16 -64.53
CA ASP A 987 -25.17 68.06 -64.36
C ASP A 987 -26.39 67.41 -63.65
N GLY A 988 -26.34 66.11 -63.37
CA GLY A 988 -27.44 65.34 -62.80
C GLY A 988 -28.39 64.72 -63.84
N THR A 989 -28.03 64.74 -65.13
CA THR A 989 -28.75 64.02 -66.20
C THR A 989 -28.50 62.52 -66.10
N LEU A 990 -29.59 61.74 -66.08
CA LEU A 990 -29.61 60.28 -66.05
C LEU A 990 -30.17 59.76 -67.37
N SER A 991 -29.45 58.88 -68.05
CA SER A 991 -29.88 58.30 -69.35
C SER A 991 -29.81 56.78 -69.33
N SER A 992 -30.86 56.16 -69.88
CA SER A 992 -31.03 54.71 -70.05
C SER A 992 -31.01 54.44 -71.55
N ILE A 993 -30.03 53.67 -72.00
CA ILE A 993 -29.62 53.56 -73.40
C ILE A 993 -29.53 52.09 -73.80
N GLN A 994 -30.11 51.70 -74.92
CA GLN A 994 -30.09 50.32 -75.39
C GLN A 994 -28.67 49.88 -75.77
N ALA A 995 -28.17 48.81 -75.15
CA ALA A 995 -26.77 48.40 -75.25
C ALA A 995 -26.33 47.91 -76.64
N TYR A 996 -27.29 47.58 -77.50
CA TYR A 996 -27.08 47.03 -78.84
C TYR A 996 -26.74 48.08 -79.91
N ASP A 997 -27.36 49.26 -79.82
CA ASP A 997 -27.44 50.24 -80.90
C ASP A 997 -27.31 51.70 -80.42
N GLY A 998 -27.13 51.93 -79.12
CA GLY A 998 -26.98 53.27 -78.55
C GLY A 998 -28.28 54.07 -78.47
N LYS A 999 -29.43 53.45 -78.74
CA LYS A 999 -30.72 54.14 -78.75
C LYS A 999 -31.14 54.52 -77.33
N ILE A 1000 -31.40 55.81 -77.09
CA ILE A 1000 -31.94 56.29 -75.81
C ILE A 1000 -33.35 55.68 -75.61
N LEU A 1001 -33.51 54.93 -74.52
CA LEU A 1001 -34.77 54.32 -74.06
C LEU A 1001 -35.54 55.27 -73.14
N GLY A 1002 -34.83 56.09 -72.36
CA GLY A 1002 -35.39 57.10 -71.48
C GLY A 1002 -34.34 57.98 -70.84
N THR A 1003 -34.77 59.15 -70.35
CA THR A 1003 -33.93 60.13 -69.65
C THR A 1003 -34.67 60.60 -68.39
N SER A 1004 -33.92 60.97 -67.36
CA SER A 1004 -34.40 61.56 -66.10
C SER A 1004 -33.39 62.59 -65.61
N ALA A 1005 -33.76 63.43 -64.66
CA ALA A 1005 -32.87 64.45 -64.12
C ALA A 1005 -33.03 64.54 -62.59
N ILE A 1006 -31.90 64.60 -61.88
CA ILE A 1006 -31.85 64.77 -60.42
C ILE A 1006 -32.07 66.24 -60.02
N GLY A 1007 -31.84 67.18 -60.96
CA GLY A 1007 -32.06 68.62 -60.75
C GLY A 1007 -30.98 69.33 -59.93
N GLN A 1008 -29.89 68.63 -59.58
CA GLN A 1008 -28.70 69.17 -58.93
C GLN A 1008 -27.45 68.52 -59.55
N PRO A 1009 -26.31 69.24 -59.62
CA PRO A 1009 -25.03 68.66 -60.03
C PRO A 1009 -24.59 67.51 -59.13
N ILE A 1010 -23.91 66.53 -59.74
CA ILE A 1010 -23.35 65.38 -59.05
C ILE A 1010 -22.06 65.76 -58.32
N VAL A 1011 -21.97 65.37 -57.05
CA VAL A 1011 -20.79 65.51 -56.19
C VAL A 1011 -19.98 64.22 -56.18
N ALA A 1012 -20.64 63.06 -56.16
CA ALA A 1012 -20.03 61.74 -56.28
C ALA A 1012 -21.07 60.75 -56.84
N ALA A 1013 -20.63 59.73 -57.58
CA ALA A 1013 -21.51 58.66 -58.08
C ALA A 1013 -20.78 57.33 -58.20
N TRP A 1014 -21.51 56.23 -58.04
CA TRP A 1014 -20.98 54.87 -58.03
C TRP A 1014 -22.03 53.85 -58.50
N VAL A 1015 -21.56 52.64 -58.81
CA VAL A 1015 -22.42 51.51 -59.19
C VAL A 1015 -22.86 50.75 -57.93
N VAL A 1016 -24.14 50.38 -57.89
CA VAL A 1016 -24.76 49.60 -56.82
C VAL A 1016 -25.23 48.25 -57.37
N ASP A 1017 -24.79 47.17 -56.72
CA ASP A 1017 -25.12 45.77 -57.01
C ASP A 1017 -24.92 45.33 -58.48
N GLY A 1018 -24.04 46.04 -59.20
CA GLY A 1018 -23.77 45.82 -60.62
C GLY A 1018 -24.92 46.15 -61.58
N LYS A 1019 -26.00 46.80 -61.10
CA LYS A 1019 -27.26 47.01 -61.86
C LYS A 1019 -27.88 48.40 -61.72
N ARG A 1020 -27.52 49.16 -60.70
CA ARG A 1020 -28.09 50.47 -60.37
C ARG A 1020 -26.99 51.51 -60.30
N LEU A 1021 -27.34 52.78 -60.55
CA LEU A 1021 -26.49 53.92 -60.20
C LEU A 1021 -26.96 54.50 -58.86
N ALA A 1022 -26.03 55.03 -58.08
CA ALA A 1022 -26.34 55.85 -56.92
C ALA A 1022 -25.27 56.92 -56.75
N GLY A 1023 -25.56 57.94 -55.94
CA GLY A 1023 -24.63 59.02 -55.72
C GLY A 1023 -25.11 60.07 -54.73
N LEU A 1024 -24.34 61.16 -54.68
CA LEU A 1024 -24.62 62.36 -53.91
C LEU A 1024 -24.70 63.55 -54.88
N CYS A 1025 -25.69 64.41 -54.65
CA CYS A 1025 -25.65 65.81 -55.03
C CYS A 1025 -25.30 66.66 -53.79
N ALA A 1026 -25.31 67.98 -53.90
CA ALA A 1026 -24.99 68.87 -52.79
C ALA A 1026 -25.82 68.57 -51.52
N ASN A 1027 -27.14 68.42 -51.60
CA ASN A 1027 -28.01 68.25 -50.42
C ASN A 1027 -28.83 66.95 -50.40
N ILE A 1028 -28.74 66.11 -51.44
CA ILE A 1028 -29.50 64.86 -51.55
C ILE A 1028 -28.62 63.68 -51.96
N GLY A 1029 -28.90 62.51 -51.36
CA GLY A 1029 -28.49 61.22 -51.88
C GLY A 1029 -29.50 60.73 -52.90
N TRP A 1030 -29.07 59.92 -53.87
CA TRP A 1030 -29.94 59.39 -54.91
C TRP A 1030 -29.57 57.97 -55.34
N SER A 1031 -30.55 57.23 -55.85
CA SER A 1031 -30.40 55.87 -56.40
C SER A 1031 -31.36 55.67 -57.57
N TRP A 1032 -30.91 55.02 -58.64
CA TRP A 1032 -31.65 54.85 -59.89
C TRP A 1032 -31.39 53.48 -60.53
N ASP A 1033 -32.45 52.75 -60.88
CA ASP A 1033 -32.40 51.43 -61.53
C ASP A 1033 -32.62 51.46 -63.05
N GLY A 1034 -32.82 52.67 -63.61
CA GLY A 1034 -33.22 52.90 -65.00
C GLY A 1034 -34.72 53.19 -65.18
N LYS A 1035 -35.53 53.09 -64.12
CA LYS A 1035 -36.99 53.32 -64.12
C LYS A 1035 -37.43 54.24 -62.98
N GLU A 1036 -37.02 53.93 -61.75
CA GLU A 1036 -37.41 54.66 -60.54
C GLU A 1036 -36.20 55.42 -59.97
N LEU A 1037 -36.36 56.74 -59.78
CA LEU A 1037 -35.36 57.60 -59.14
C LEU A 1037 -35.78 57.86 -57.69
N ILE A 1038 -35.03 57.30 -56.76
CA ILE A 1038 -35.22 57.49 -55.32
C ILE A 1038 -34.24 58.57 -54.87
N THR A 1039 -34.72 59.54 -54.08
CA THR A 1039 -33.90 60.62 -53.50
C THR A 1039 -34.15 60.78 -52.01
N GLU A 1040 -33.10 61.04 -51.23
CA GLU A 1040 -33.16 61.22 -49.78
C GLU A 1040 -32.35 62.46 -49.34
N PRO A 1041 -32.74 63.18 -48.27
CA PRO A 1041 -31.98 64.32 -47.76
C PRO A 1041 -30.69 63.86 -47.06
N LEU A 1042 -29.61 64.62 -47.23
CA LEU A 1042 -28.34 64.39 -46.52
C LEU A 1042 -28.31 65.12 -45.16
N PRO A 1043 -27.60 64.59 -44.13
CA PRO A 1043 -27.40 65.26 -42.84
C PRO A 1043 -26.61 66.57 -42.95
N GLN A 1044 -25.80 66.74 -44.01
CA GLN A 1044 -25.03 67.93 -44.29
C GLN A 1044 -24.79 68.04 -45.80
N ALA A 1045 -24.58 69.27 -46.30
CA ALA A 1045 -24.14 69.51 -47.67
C ALA A 1045 -22.82 68.78 -47.99
N ALA A 1046 -22.82 67.97 -49.04
CA ALA A 1046 -21.69 67.15 -49.49
C ALA A 1046 -20.70 67.93 -50.36
N ALA A 1047 -19.41 67.66 -50.16
CA ALA A 1047 -18.29 68.05 -51.04
C ALA A 1047 -17.59 66.85 -51.69
N GLY A 1048 -17.95 65.63 -51.28
CA GLY A 1048 -17.46 64.36 -51.81
C GLY A 1048 -18.20 63.21 -51.14
N GLY A 1049 -17.87 61.96 -51.50
CA GLY A 1049 -18.43 60.78 -50.85
C GLY A 1049 -18.31 59.52 -51.71
N ALA A 1050 -18.89 58.43 -51.21
CA ALA A 1050 -18.92 57.14 -51.87
C ALA A 1050 -20.12 56.34 -51.37
N LYS A 1051 -20.24 55.07 -51.77
CA LYS A 1051 -21.27 54.18 -51.22
C LYS A 1051 -21.25 54.24 -49.69
N ASP A 1052 -22.39 54.62 -49.12
CA ASP A 1052 -22.62 54.71 -47.67
C ASP A 1052 -21.73 55.72 -46.91
N VAL A 1053 -21.05 56.65 -47.61
CA VAL A 1053 -20.19 57.70 -47.02
C VAL A 1053 -20.49 59.08 -47.60
N ILE A 1054 -20.63 60.09 -46.74
CA ILE A 1054 -20.64 61.52 -47.12
C ILE A 1054 -19.42 62.23 -46.57
N VAL A 1055 -18.74 63.01 -47.42
CA VAL A 1055 -17.82 64.06 -47.01
C VAL A 1055 -18.58 65.38 -46.98
N GLY A 1056 -18.78 65.97 -45.81
CA GLY A 1056 -19.37 67.30 -45.66
C GLY A 1056 -18.40 68.42 -46.08
N THR A 1057 -18.93 69.56 -46.55
CA THR A 1057 -18.17 70.76 -46.96
C THR A 1057 -17.19 71.35 -45.93
N ASN A 1058 -17.27 70.93 -44.66
CA ASN A 1058 -16.36 71.33 -43.58
C ASN A 1058 -15.30 70.26 -43.24
N GLY A 1059 -15.25 69.14 -43.97
CA GLY A 1059 -14.38 67.99 -43.69
C GLY A 1059 -14.95 66.96 -42.70
N ARG A 1060 -16.20 67.10 -42.23
CA ARG A 1060 -16.87 66.04 -41.45
C ARG A 1060 -17.18 64.84 -42.33
N ILE A 1061 -17.07 63.65 -41.76
CA ILE A 1061 -17.32 62.38 -42.44
C ILE A 1061 -18.52 61.70 -41.79
N TRP A 1062 -19.51 61.31 -42.59
CA TRP A 1062 -20.71 60.62 -42.14
C TRP A 1062 -20.77 59.21 -42.76
N LEU A 1063 -21.01 58.20 -41.93
CA LEU A 1063 -21.19 56.80 -42.32
C LEU A 1063 -22.67 56.42 -42.22
N ARG A 1064 -23.21 55.75 -43.24
CA ARG A 1064 -24.57 55.20 -43.20
C ARG A 1064 -24.60 53.93 -42.36
N SER A 1065 -25.44 53.92 -41.33
CA SER A 1065 -25.70 52.77 -40.45
C SER A 1065 -27.16 52.34 -40.62
N GLY A 1066 -27.45 51.65 -41.72
CA GLY A 1066 -28.82 51.29 -42.10
C GLY A 1066 -29.60 52.51 -42.62
N THR A 1067 -30.57 52.99 -41.84
CA THR A 1067 -31.36 54.20 -42.17
C THR A 1067 -30.79 55.48 -41.57
N GLU A 1068 -29.84 55.38 -40.63
CA GLU A 1068 -29.29 56.54 -39.91
C GLU A 1068 -27.90 56.94 -40.42
N TRP A 1069 -27.53 58.21 -40.23
CA TRP A 1069 -26.20 58.74 -40.53
C TRP A 1069 -25.43 58.99 -39.24
N LYS A 1070 -24.30 58.29 -39.08
CA LYS A 1070 -23.40 58.37 -37.93
C LYS A 1070 -22.25 59.33 -38.25
N ASP A 1071 -22.03 60.34 -37.40
CA ASP A 1071 -20.85 61.21 -37.48
C ASP A 1071 -19.60 60.39 -37.08
N MET A 1072 -18.60 60.37 -37.97
CA MET A 1072 -17.34 59.63 -37.80
C MET A 1072 -16.18 60.56 -37.39
N GLY A 1073 -16.43 61.86 -37.23
CA GLY A 1073 -15.44 62.89 -36.95
C GLY A 1073 -15.09 63.72 -38.18
N ARG A 1074 -13.87 64.26 -38.19
CA ARG A 1074 -13.41 65.24 -39.19
C ARG A 1074 -12.04 64.84 -39.74
N VAL A 1075 -11.82 65.10 -41.03
CA VAL A 1075 -10.47 65.17 -41.61
C VAL A 1075 -10.10 66.63 -41.89
N ASP A 1076 -8.84 66.99 -41.64
CA ASP A 1076 -8.27 68.29 -42.00
C ASP A 1076 -7.36 68.14 -43.23
N GLY A 1077 -7.70 68.84 -44.32
CA GLY A 1077 -7.00 68.81 -45.61
C GLY A 1077 -7.95 68.61 -46.80
N THR A 1078 -7.41 68.64 -48.01
CA THR A 1078 -8.15 68.35 -49.24
C THR A 1078 -8.16 66.85 -49.49
N ILE A 1079 -9.34 66.29 -49.79
CA ILE A 1079 -9.49 64.87 -50.13
C ILE A 1079 -9.08 64.65 -51.60
N THR A 1080 -8.28 63.62 -51.84
CA THR A 1080 -7.65 63.35 -53.15
C THR A 1080 -8.20 62.13 -53.88
N GLY A 1081 -9.22 61.49 -53.34
CA GLY A 1081 -9.89 60.34 -53.94
C GLY A 1081 -11.16 59.96 -53.20
N ASP A 1082 -11.96 59.08 -53.80
CA ASP A 1082 -13.23 58.62 -53.23
C ASP A 1082 -12.97 57.84 -51.92
N PRO A 1083 -13.69 58.09 -50.81
CA PRO A 1083 -13.52 57.34 -49.56
C PRO A 1083 -14.12 55.92 -49.68
N VAL A 1084 -13.84 55.03 -48.73
CA VAL A 1084 -14.48 53.70 -48.67
C VAL A 1084 -14.93 53.33 -47.25
N VAL A 1085 -16.11 52.71 -47.14
CA VAL A 1085 -16.53 52.03 -45.90
C VAL A 1085 -15.70 50.76 -45.73
N TRP A 1086 -15.16 50.56 -44.54
CA TRP A 1086 -14.49 49.34 -44.15
C TRP A 1086 -15.01 48.92 -42.78
N ARG A 1087 -15.90 47.91 -42.76
CA ARG A 1087 -16.67 47.51 -41.57
C ARG A 1087 -17.43 48.71 -40.96
N ASP A 1088 -17.14 49.10 -39.72
CA ASP A 1088 -17.74 50.28 -39.07
C ASP A 1088 -16.88 51.55 -39.16
N HIS A 1089 -15.84 51.53 -40.00
CA HIS A 1089 -14.88 52.61 -40.25
C HIS A 1089 -15.05 53.22 -41.64
N VAL A 1090 -14.47 54.40 -41.84
CA VAL A 1090 -14.34 55.05 -43.15
C VAL A 1090 -12.87 55.39 -43.40
N ALA A 1091 -12.30 54.88 -44.49
CA ALA A 1091 -10.96 55.26 -44.96
C ALA A 1091 -11.06 56.39 -45.99
N VAL A 1092 -10.31 57.47 -45.76
CA VAL A 1092 -10.37 58.73 -46.51
C VAL A 1092 -8.95 59.15 -46.96
N PRO A 1093 -8.67 59.24 -48.27
CA PRO A 1093 -7.41 59.77 -48.79
C PRO A 1093 -7.37 61.31 -48.71
N VAL A 1094 -6.36 61.85 -48.05
CA VAL A 1094 -6.13 63.29 -47.82
C VAL A 1094 -4.70 63.62 -48.25
N GLY A 1095 -4.48 63.64 -49.56
CA GLY A 1095 -3.15 63.77 -50.17
C GLY A 1095 -2.22 62.63 -49.72
N PRO A 1096 -1.04 62.93 -49.15
CA PRO A 1096 -0.08 61.92 -48.70
C PRO A 1096 -0.51 61.19 -47.42
N SER A 1097 -1.71 61.45 -46.89
CA SER A 1097 -2.23 60.81 -45.67
C SER A 1097 -3.55 60.06 -45.92
N MET A 1098 -3.59 58.78 -45.57
CA MET A 1098 -4.84 58.04 -45.37
C MET A 1098 -5.33 58.25 -43.94
N ARG A 1099 -6.62 58.59 -43.76
CA ARG A 1099 -7.28 58.69 -42.46
C ARG A 1099 -8.38 57.64 -42.36
N VAL A 1100 -8.24 56.70 -41.43
CA VAL A 1100 -9.27 55.69 -41.13
C VAL A 1100 -10.02 56.12 -39.88
N LEU A 1101 -11.23 56.62 -40.03
CA LEU A 1101 -12.08 57.12 -38.95
C LEU A 1101 -13.00 56.01 -38.41
N GLY A 1102 -13.17 55.97 -37.09
CA GLY A 1102 -14.01 54.99 -36.39
C GLY A 1102 -13.44 54.62 -35.01
N ALA A 1103 -13.99 53.59 -34.38
CA ALA A 1103 -13.48 53.11 -33.09
C ALA A 1103 -12.07 52.53 -33.28
N ARG A 1104 -11.07 53.08 -32.57
CA ARG A 1104 -9.63 52.77 -32.82
C ARG A 1104 -9.15 53.12 -34.23
N GLY A 1105 -9.73 54.16 -34.84
CA GLY A 1105 -9.25 54.75 -36.09
C GLY A 1105 -7.76 55.13 -36.05
N PHE A 1106 -7.11 55.16 -37.21
CA PHE A 1106 -5.68 55.38 -37.37
C PHE A 1106 -5.36 56.24 -38.60
N GLY A 1107 -4.11 56.70 -38.69
CA GLY A 1107 -3.59 57.39 -39.88
C GLY A 1107 -2.38 56.67 -40.45
N VAL A 1108 -2.19 56.80 -41.76
CA VAL A 1108 -0.97 56.38 -42.47
C VAL A 1108 -0.54 57.58 -43.30
N THR A 1109 0.72 58.02 -43.19
CA THR A 1109 1.27 59.13 -43.98
C THR A 1109 2.50 58.66 -44.73
N GLN A 1110 2.62 59.02 -46.00
CA GLN A 1110 3.68 58.60 -46.92
C GLN A 1110 4.29 59.79 -47.68
N SER A 1111 5.23 59.51 -48.58
CA SER A 1111 5.92 60.52 -49.40
C SER A 1111 5.17 60.97 -50.66
N ALA A 1112 4.08 60.30 -51.01
CA ALA A 1112 3.23 60.60 -52.17
C ALA A 1112 1.75 60.32 -51.87
N ASP A 1113 0.87 60.93 -52.67
CA ASP A 1113 -0.57 60.88 -52.48
C ASP A 1113 -1.14 59.46 -52.57
N PHE A 1114 -2.10 59.17 -51.70
CA PHE A 1114 -2.90 57.95 -51.78
C PHE A 1114 -3.93 58.04 -52.92
N LEU A 1115 -4.02 56.96 -53.68
CA LEU A 1115 -5.12 56.68 -54.60
C LEU A 1115 -6.37 56.25 -53.79
N PRO A 1116 -7.57 56.19 -54.39
CA PRO A 1116 -8.76 55.73 -53.69
C PRO A 1116 -8.56 54.37 -53.00
N PRO A 1117 -8.83 54.26 -51.68
CA PRO A 1117 -8.69 53.01 -50.92
C PRO A 1117 -9.74 51.98 -51.36
N VAL A 1118 -9.43 50.70 -51.15
CA VAL A 1118 -10.28 49.59 -51.60
C VAL A 1118 -10.39 48.49 -50.54
N VAL A 1119 -11.56 47.84 -50.43
CA VAL A 1119 -11.78 46.70 -49.54
C VAL A 1119 -11.68 45.39 -50.33
N ILE A 1120 -10.95 44.42 -49.78
CA ILE A 1120 -10.60 43.15 -50.45
C ILE A 1120 -10.80 42.02 -49.43
N GLY A 1121 -11.76 41.12 -49.69
CA GLY A 1121 -12.34 40.30 -48.64
C GLY A 1121 -12.88 41.20 -47.52
N ASP A 1122 -12.28 41.14 -46.34
CA ASP A 1122 -12.55 42.02 -45.20
C ASP A 1122 -11.37 42.93 -44.81
N LYS A 1123 -10.27 42.95 -45.58
CA LYS A 1123 -9.08 43.79 -45.36
C LYS A 1123 -9.15 45.11 -46.13
N LEU A 1124 -8.43 46.12 -45.65
CA LEU A 1124 -8.30 47.43 -46.30
C LEU A 1124 -6.99 47.51 -47.10
N GLY A 1125 -7.10 47.61 -48.42
CA GLY A 1125 -6.00 47.84 -49.35
C GLY A 1125 -5.83 49.33 -49.66
N LEU A 1126 -4.61 49.84 -49.47
CA LEU A 1126 -4.18 51.19 -49.81
C LEU A 1126 -3.07 51.13 -50.86
N VAL A 1127 -3.08 52.06 -51.82
CA VAL A 1127 -1.98 52.25 -52.78
C VAL A 1127 -1.66 53.74 -52.87
N ASN A 1128 -0.38 54.10 -52.88
CA ASN A 1128 0.04 55.47 -53.19
C ASN A 1128 0.64 55.58 -54.60
N GLN A 1129 0.76 56.81 -55.10
CA GLN A 1129 1.26 57.08 -56.45
C GLN A 1129 2.69 56.56 -56.70
N ASN A 1130 3.50 56.34 -55.65
CA ASN A 1130 4.85 55.75 -55.78
C ASN A 1130 4.84 54.23 -56.00
N GLY A 1131 3.68 53.57 -55.87
CA GLY A 1131 3.54 52.12 -55.99
C GLY A 1131 3.72 51.35 -54.68
N GLN A 1132 3.70 52.03 -53.53
CA GLN A 1132 3.66 51.36 -52.23
C GLN A 1132 2.23 50.89 -51.94
N VAL A 1133 2.09 49.60 -51.64
CA VAL A 1133 0.83 48.91 -51.36
C VAL A 1133 0.82 48.47 -49.90
N PHE A 1134 -0.24 48.81 -49.18
CA PHE A 1134 -0.43 48.46 -47.78
C PHE A 1134 -1.75 47.74 -47.61
N ILE A 1135 -1.74 46.55 -47.01
CA ILE A 1135 -2.94 45.77 -46.71
C ILE A 1135 -3.09 45.71 -45.19
N TYR A 1136 -4.19 46.21 -44.66
CA TYR A 1136 -4.48 46.24 -43.21
C TYR A 1136 -5.54 45.21 -42.83
N ASP A 1137 -5.24 44.45 -41.77
CA ASP A 1137 -6.23 43.65 -41.04
C ASP A 1137 -7.19 44.54 -40.24
N PRO A 1138 -8.45 44.12 -40.04
CA PRO A 1138 -9.55 44.89 -39.43
C PRO A 1138 -9.36 45.28 -37.97
#